data_AF-A0A0M0KU01-F1
#
_entry.id   AF-A0A0M0KU01-F1
#
_cell.length_a   1.000
_cell.length_b   1.000
_cell.length_c   1.000
_cell.angle_alpha   90.00
_cell.angle_beta   90.00
_cell.angle_gamma   90.00
#
_symmetry.space_group_name_H-M   'P 1'
#
loop_
_entity.id
_entity.type
_entity.pdbx_description
1 polymer ?
#
loop_
_entity_poly.entity_id
_entity_poly.type
_entity_poly.pdbx_seq_one_letter_code
_entity_poly.pdbx_strand_id
1 'polypeptide(L)'
;MFSSLSDALGLSTSPAGYEGLPTAAPEAPGGIEAVAFLKELKDRFQLHVTSNTHRLQQPILAISETVDSFLIDSIAAANKRFTSVWPAERLGKEFEFEGPEAIDAFIALVSKARELDTRLQKRFDQVVPKKATEGRFWWRYFGHVHTLLVRIAPTSDEMLADLLEKLPAARPLAERRYAPASTLLSEEALPRDRVLQFLEYASTILSDEETLSALGDEAITIASAEMAAKAEAAASDAEKAASAETAQENAKHMAELEAALKQAVDAQEYAQAGELQSQIRKLKSTIEAAAAEAPAPAPAPMPTEEELLRSAGRLCILYQMELLEHKGIERLWGCQQLHPPHLMKRFVDMNGDVEKEIQEKLQEFISVCQQAPVAAIAKLRQKPSDDVTKRRYAPAAELGTGAELGVPRLLEIVCGLREMLEAPETARAVQASAKAAVEKVAQQEGVSESEEAQKACMDLVCRWQREYLEHAGVQHDKGMRLIWTIPEVHKLEGPEERELLQAFGKLRLAMQATVNNATIEATKPPEVEPEARRFAPASELQTEGEVSRAKVLKFTREAASLLHSEESQQLLVKAVASGGKSALATVSVQWQRQLLEHHGIQMDFGCRALGEVPRRFGSDKEVMTAFKEFQVACTTSMQKACQRHMIDQNKPPDVAPEARRFKPAAHLQDDGDLSRSKILKFTREATSVLLNDESIAMLARVGRSAPGGPKSQEAMQAMGTLSVQWQRQLLEHHGIQMDFGCRALGETPMRFGSDTEVMTAFEGFAQTCMMSVKRACVHALVDK
;
A
#
# COMPACT_ATOMS: atom_id res chain seq x y z
N MET A 1 -77.57 4.78 -21.82
CA MET A 1 -77.56 5.91 -22.76
C MET A 1 -76.27 6.66 -22.52
N PHE A 2 -75.37 6.62 -23.53
CA PHE A 2 -74.23 7.50 -23.88
C PHE A 2 -73.41 8.18 -22.75
N SER A 3 -72.08 8.30 -22.75
CA SER A 3 -70.92 7.78 -23.48
C SER A 3 -69.70 8.60 -22.99
N SER A 4 -68.53 7.96 -22.89
CA SER A 4 -67.17 8.57 -22.90
C SER A 4 -66.65 9.34 -21.68
N LEU A 5 -65.75 8.68 -20.92
CA LEU A 5 -64.40 9.19 -20.61
C LEU A 5 -63.56 8.06 -20.01
N SER A 6 -63.18 7.14 -20.92
CA SER A 6 -62.37 5.94 -20.68
C SER A 6 -60.91 6.09 -21.10
N ASP A 7 -60.42 7.28 -21.47
CA ASP A 7 -59.14 7.44 -22.19
C ASP A 7 -58.02 8.23 -21.48
N ALA A 8 -58.12 8.52 -20.19
CA ALA A 8 -57.04 9.21 -19.48
C ALA A 8 -56.35 8.33 -18.42
N LEU A 9 -55.79 7.22 -18.91
CA LEU A 9 -54.51 6.65 -18.46
C LEU A 9 -54.48 5.89 -17.13
N GLY A 10 -55.29 4.83 -17.07
CA GLY A 10 -55.05 3.69 -16.20
C GLY A 10 -53.76 2.92 -16.56
N LEU A 11 -53.03 2.56 -15.52
CA LEU A 11 -51.79 1.79 -15.46
C LEU A 11 -51.95 0.32 -15.90
N SER A 12 -50.88 -0.29 -16.43
CA SER A 12 -50.36 -1.66 -16.12
C SER A 12 -49.99 -2.57 -17.32
N THR A 13 -48.94 -3.37 -17.11
CA THR A 13 -48.53 -4.66 -17.72
C THR A 13 -47.54 -4.75 -18.91
N SER A 14 -46.36 -5.33 -18.58
CA SER A 14 -45.52 -6.34 -19.26
C SER A 14 -44.82 -6.10 -20.63
N PRO A 15 -43.56 -6.56 -20.82
CA PRO A 15 -42.79 -6.39 -22.06
C PRO A 15 -42.65 -7.67 -22.92
N ALA A 16 -42.72 -7.51 -24.25
CA ALA A 16 -42.08 -8.27 -25.35
C ALA A 16 -42.57 -7.63 -26.68
N GLY A 17 -41.78 -7.32 -27.71
CA GLY A 17 -40.35 -7.47 -27.96
C GLY A 17 -39.90 -6.49 -29.06
N TYR A 18 -38.60 -6.40 -29.27
CA TYR A 18 -37.97 -5.69 -30.38
C TYR A 18 -37.04 -6.67 -31.09
N GLU A 19 -37.21 -6.80 -32.40
CA GLU A 19 -36.17 -7.26 -33.33
C GLU A 19 -35.55 -6.01 -33.99
N GLY A 20 -34.22 -5.98 -34.16
CA GLY A 20 -33.56 -5.12 -35.16
C GLY A 20 -32.30 -4.35 -34.74
N LEU A 21 -31.19 -5.06 -34.60
CA LEU A 21 -29.76 -4.61 -34.50
C LEU A 21 -29.24 -3.97 -35.80
N PRO A 22 -27.97 -3.48 -35.88
CA PRO A 22 -27.13 -2.78 -34.88
C PRO A 22 -26.32 -1.58 -35.44
N THR A 23 -25.75 -0.76 -34.54
CA THR A 23 -24.55 0.07 -34.82
C THR A 23 -23.35 -0.43 -34.01
N ALA A 24 -22.20 -0.51 -34.68
CA ALA A 24 -20.99 -1.20 -34.25
C ALA A 24 -20.23 -0.47 -33.13
N ALA A 25 -19.88 -1.26 -32.11
CA ALA A 25 -18.92 -0.98 -31.04
C ALA A 25 -17.48 -1.30 -31.52
N PRO A 26 -16.44 -0.77 -30.85
CA PRO A 26 -15.04 -1.13 -31.16
C PRO A 26 -14.87 -2.65 -31.11
N GLU A 27 -14.19 -3.23 -32.10
CA GLU A 27 -13.90 -4.66 -32.16
C GLU A 27 -13.12 -5.08 -30.90
N ALA A 28 -13.85 -5.61 -29.93
CA ALA A 28 -13.33 -6.40 -28.83
C ALA A 28 -12.91 -7.77 -29.38
N PRO A 29 -11.96 -8.48 -28.74
CA PRO A 29 -11.69 -9.87 -29.09
C PRO A 29 -13.00 -10.65 -29.19
N GLY A 30 -13.27 -11.17 -30.39
CA GLY A 30 -14.60 -11.60 -30.81
C GLY A 30 -15.13 -12.79 -30.01
N GLY A 31 -16.41 -13.11 -30.20
CA GLY A 31 -17.10 -14.24 -29.56
C GLY A 31 -16.32 -15.57 -29.52
N ILE A 32 -15.34 -15.77 -30.42
CA ILE A 32 -14.38 -16.87 -30.41
C ILE A 32 -13.61 -16.97 -29.07
N GLU A 33 -13.14 -15.87 -28.49
CA GLU A 33 -12.41 -15.90 -27.21
C GLU A 33 -13.33 -16.21 -26.02
N ALA A 34 -14.56 -15.66 -26.03
CA ALA A 34 -15.57 -15.99 -25.01
C ALA A 34 -15.99 -17.46 -25.08
N VAL A 35 -16.17 -18.01 -26.29
CA VAL A 35 -16.46 -19.44 -26.50
C VAL A 35 -15.31 -20.31 -26.01
N ALA A 36 -14.07 -19.97 -26.36
CA ALA A 36 -12.89 -20.72 -25.94
C ALA A 36 -12.75 -20.70 -24.41
N PHE A 37 -12.95 -19.55 -23.78
CA PHE A 37 -12.92 -19.41 -22.33
C PHE A 37 -14.04 -20.18 -21.63
N LEU A 38 -15.27 -20.12 -22.12
CA LEU A 38 -16.40 -20.88 -21.55
C LEU A 38 -16.19 -22.39 -21.70
N LYS A 39 -15.63 -22.84 -22.83
CA LYS A 39 -15.23 -24.24 -23.04
C LYS A 39 -14.11 -24.64 -22.06
N GLU A 40 -13.06 -23.83 -21.91
CA GLU A 40 -11.99 -24.06 -20.93
C GLU A 40 -12.52 -24.12 -19.50
N LEU A 41 -13.36 -23.16 -19.11
CA LEU A 41 -13.96 -23.10 -17.77
C LEU A 41 -14.84 -24.33 -17.51
N LYS A 42 -15.65 -24.74 -18.49
CA LYS A 42 -16.45 -25.96 -18.43
C LYS A 42 -15.57 -27.20 -18.29
N ASP A 43 -14.52 -27.33 -19.10
CA ASP A 43 -13.66 -28.51 -19.09
C ASP A 43 -12.89 -28.62 -17.77
N ARG A 44 -12.39 -27.49 -17.23
CA ARG A 44 -11.75 -27.45 -15.91
C ARG A 44 -12.75 -27.76 -14.80
N PHE A 45 -13.92 -27.14 -14.83
CA PHE A 45 -14.98 -27.40 -13.86
C PHE A 45 -15.37 -28.88 -13.89
N GLN A 46 -15.61 -29.45 -15.07
CA GLN A 46 -15.97 -30.83 -15.26
C GLN A 46 -14.86 -31.78 -14.84
N LEU A 47 -13.61 -31.54 -15.25
CA LEU A 47 -12.45 -32.35 -14.88
C LEU A 47 -12.31 -32.45 -13.36
N HIS A 48 -12.38 -31.32 -12.66
CA HIS A 48 -12.18 -31.28 -11.21
C HIS A 48 -13.37 -31.81 -10.41
N VAL A 49 -14.58 -31.67 -10.95
CA VAL A 49 -15.80 -32.22 -10.36
C VAL A 49 -15.88 -33.74 -10.55
N THR A 50 -15.49 -34.27 -11.72
CA THR A 50 -15.56 -35.73 -11.99
C THR A 50 -14.38 -36.50 -11.42
N SER A 51 -13.20 -35.88 -11.32
CA SER A 51 -12.00 -36.50 -10.70
C SER A 51 -12.08 -36.61 -9.18
N ASN A 52 -13.23 -36.30 -8.58
CA ASN A 52 -13.53 -36.50 -7.16
C ASN A 52 -12.52 -35.81 -6.22
N THR A 53 -11.96 -34.68 -6.67
CA THR A 53 -11.12 -33.84 -5.81
C THR A 53 -11.99 -33.15 -4.75
N HIS A 54 -12.16 -33.82 -3.60
CA HIS A 54 -12.88 -33.28 -2.43
C HIS A 54 -12.41 -31.86 -2.02
N ARG A 55 -11.17 -31.51 -2.39
CA ARG A 55 -10.57 -30.18 -2.20
C ARG A 55 -11.26 -29.04 -2.95
N LEU A 56 -11.89 -29.31 -4.11
CA LEU A 56 -12.56 -28.29 -4.92
C LEU A 56 -14.07 -28.29 -4.73
N GLN A 57 -14.66 -29.46 -4.49
CA GLN A 57 -16.10 -29.59 -4.33
C GLN A 57 -16.62 -28.80 -3.13
N GLN A 58 -15.97 -28.89 -1.95
CA GLN A 58 -16.43 -28.19 -0.75
C GLN A 58 -16.39 -26.66 -0.90
N PRO A 59 -15.30 -26.02 -1.39
CA PRO A 59 -15.30 -24.59 -1.66
C PRO A 59 -16.34 -24.13 -2.68
N ILE A 60 -16.58 -24.91 -3.74
CA ILE A 60 -17.61 -24.57 -4.74
C ILE A 60 -19.01 -24.64 -4.12
N LEU A 61 -19.27 -25.67 -3.31
CA LEU A 61 -20.51 -25.82 -2.56
C LEU A 61 -20.70 -24.69 -1.53
N ALA A 62 -19.63 -24.18 -0.92
CA ALA A 62 -19.70 -23.08 0.04
C ALA A 62 -20.19 -21.76 -0.60
N ILE A 63 -19.96 -21.54 -1.90
CA ILE A 63 -20.48 -20.35 -2.62
C ILE A 63 -22.00 -20.31 -2.53
N SER A 64 -22.68 -21.45 -2.69
CA SER A 64 -24.15 -21.55 -2.68
C SER A 64 -24.77 -21.46 -1.28
N GLU A 65 -23.96 -21.52 -0.21
CA GLU A 65 -24.45 -21.49 1.16
C GLU A 65 -24.94 -20.10 1.56
N THR A 66 -24.33 -19.05 1.01
CA THR A 66 -24.64 -17.66 1.35
C THR A 66 -25.27 -16.92 0.16
N VAL A 67 -26.26 -16.08 0.43
CA VAL A 67 -26.87 -15.23 -0.60
C VAL A 67 -25.91 -14.12 -1.04
N ASP A 68 -25.03 -13.69 -0.14
CA ASP A 68 -24.12 -12.55 -0.36
C ASP A 68 -23.11 -12.82 -1.48
N SER A 69 -22.70 -14.07 -1.67
CA SER A 69 -21.84 -14.49 -2.80
C SER A 69 -22.46 -14.22 -4.17
N PHE A 70 -23.79 -14.00 -4.24
CA PHE A 70 -24.50 -13.64 -5.46
C PHE A 70 -24.86 -12.16 -5.55
N LEU A 71 -24.51 -11.35 -4.54
CA LEU A 71 -24.84 -9.92 -4.46
C LEU A 71 -23.61 -9.02 -4.50
N ILE A 72 -22.44 -9.53 -4.09
CA ILE A 72 -21.19 -8.76 -3.97
C ILE A 72 -20.36 -8.91 -5.25
N ASP A 73 -19.96 -7.77 -5.83
CA ASP A 73 -19.15 -7.75 -7.07
C ASP A 73 -17.64 -7.93 -6.81
N SER A 74 -17.17 -7.73 -5.56
CA SER A 74 -15.74 -7.55 -5.27
C SER A 74 -14.85 -8.75 -5.62
N ILE A 75 -15.36 -9.97 -5.53
CA ILE A 75 -14.55 -11.17 -5.76
C ILE A 75 -14.45 -11.49 -7.25
N ALA A 76 -15.56 -11.36 -7.99
CA ALA A 76 -15.55 -11.54 -9.43
C ALA A 76 -14.81 -10.38 -10.15
N ALA A 77 -14.95 -9.15 -9.66
CA ALA A 77 -14.25 -7.97 -10.19
C ALA A 77 -12.73 -8.01 -9.96
N ALA A 78 -12.25 -8.74 -8.96
CA ALA A 78 -10.82 -8.87 -8.69
C ALA A 78 -10.07 -9.75 -9.73
N ASN A 79 -10.80 -10.54 -10.53
CA ASN A 79 -10.20 -11.44 -11.51
C ASN A 79 -10.12 -10.79 -12.91
N LYS A 80 -8.93 -10.28 -13.26
CA LYS A 80 -8.68 -9.53 -14.52
C LYS A 80 -8.97 -10.37 -15.78
N ARG A 81 -8.63 -11.66 -15.80
CA ARG A 81 -8.88 -12.57 -16.94
C ARG A 81 -10.37 -12.85 -17.12
N PHE A 82 -11.08 -13.06 -16.01
CA PHE A 82 -12.54 -13.28 -16.04
C PHE A 82 -13.29 -12.02 -16.49
N THR A 83 -12.93 -10.85 -15.94
CA THR A 83 -13.54 -9.57 -16.28
C THR A 83 -13.23 -9.09 -17.69
N SER A 84 -12.06 -9.44 -18.26
CA SER A 84 -11.73 -9.10 -19.64
C SER A 84 -12.55 -9.89 -20.66
N VAL A 85 -12.80 -11.18 -20.38
CA VAL A 85 -13.59 -12.05 -21.26
C VAL A 85 -15.09 -11.87 -21.04
N TRP A 86 -15.49 -11.58 -19.81
CA TRP A 86 -16.88 -11.41 -19.41
C TRP A 86 -17.02 -10.11 -18.61
N PRO A 87 -17.11 -8.94 -19.26
CA PRO A 87 -17.22 -7.65 -18.59
C PRO A 87 -18.60 -7.48 -17.92
N ALA A 88 -18.62 -6.92 -16.71
CA ALA A 88 -19.84 -6.75 -15.92
C ALA A 88 -20.82 -5.74 -16.57
N GLU A 89 -20.29 -4.84 -17.39
CA GLU A 89 -21.01 -3.80 -18.13
C GLU A 89 -21.92 -4.38 -19.21
N ARG A 90 -21.61 -5.59 -19.73
CA ARG A 90 -22.44 -6.30 -20.72
C ARG A 90 -23.62 -7.05 -20.09
N LEU A 91 -23.69 -7.16 -18.76
CA LEU A 91 -24.73 -7.92 -18.05
C LEU A 91 -26.00 -7.08 -17.78
N GLY A 92 -26.34 -6.20 -18.71
CA GLY A 92 -27.52 -5.33 -18.67
C GLY A 92 -28.85 -6.09 -18.69
N LYS A 93 -29.92 -5.44 -19.14
CA LYS A 93 -31.28 -6.01 -19.08
C LYS A 93 -31.46 -7.30 -19.90
N GLU A 94 -30.60 -7.56 -20.88
CA GLU A 94 -30.65 -8.75 -21.72
C GLU A 94 -29.28 -9.44 -21.69
N PHE A 95 -29.30 -10.71 -21.28
CA PHE A 95 -28.13 -11.56 -21.15
C PHE A 95 -27.84 -12.20 -22.51
N GLU A 96 -27.07 -11.51 -23.35
CA GLU A 96 -26.79 -11.93 -24.72
C GLU A 96 -25.34 -12.42 -24.87
N PHE A 97 -25.18 -13.68 -25.25
CA PHE A 97 -23.91 -14.18 -25.80
C PHE A 97 -23.96 -14.06 -27.32
N GLU A 98 -22.92 -13.49 -27.91
CA GLU A 98 -22.78 -13.43 -29.37
C GLU A 98 -22.40 -14.84 -29.90
N GLY A 99 -23.39 -15.56 -30.41
CA GLY A 99 -23.22 -16.83 -31.15
C GLY A 99 -23.75 -18.07 -30.43
N PRO A 100 -24.31 -19.05 -31.18
CA PRO A 100 -24.92 -20.25 -30.61
C PRO A 100 -23.92 -21.12 -29.82
N GLU A 101 -22.66 -21.16 -30.23
CA GLU A 101 -21.63 -21.92 -29.51
C GLU A 101 -21.35 -21.41 -28.09
N ALA A 102 -21.42 -20.09 -27.88
CA ALA A 102 -21.21 -19.49 -26.57
C ALA A 102 -22.38 -19.78 -25.65
N ILE A 103 -23.60 -19.71 -26.21
CA ILE A 103 -24.84 -20.06 -25.53
C ILE A 103 -24.82 -21.53 -25.11
N ASP A 104 -24.46 -22.44 -26.02
CA ASP A 104 -24.39 -23.88 -25.74
C ASP A 104 -23.31 -24.20 -24.69
N ALA A 105 -22.14 -23.57 -24.78
CA ALA A 105 -21.08 -23.73 -23.79
C ALA A 105 -21.54 -23.24 -22.41
N PHE A 106 -22.21 -22.09 -22.36
CA PHE A 106 -22.76 -21.54 -21.12
C PHE A 106 -23.88 -22.40 -20.53
N ILE A 107 -24.85 -22.85 -21.34
CA ILE A 107 -25.95 -23.72 -20.91
C ILE A 107 -25.38 -25.04 -20.36
N ALA A 108 -24.38 -25.61 -21.04
CA ALA A 108 -23.73 -26.82 -20.57
C ALA A 108 -23.01 -26.61 -19.23
N LEU A 109 -22.33 -25.46 -19.06
CA LEU A 109 -21.67 -25.10 -17.81
C LEU A 109 -22.69 -24.90 -16.66
N VAL A 110 -23.78 -24.18 -16.91
CA VAL A 110 -24.88 -23.97 -15.94
C VAL A 110 -25.54 -25.29 -15.54
N SER A 111 -25.82 -26.15 -16.52
CA SER A 111 -26.42 -27.46 -16.28
C SER A 111 -25.51 -28.30 -15.39
N LYS A 112 -24.20 -28.30 -15.66
CA LYS A 112 -23.22 -29.01 -14.83
C LYS A 112 -23.12 -28.43 -13.42
N ALA A 113 -23.17 -27.11 -13.26
CA ALA A 113 -23.17 -26.47 -11.95
C ALA A 113 -24.42 -26.84 -11.12
N ARG A 114 -25.59 -26.92 -11.78
CA ARG A 114 -26.85 -27.34 -11.13
C ARG A 114 -26.89 -28.83 -10.78
N GLU A 115 -26.30 -29.69 -11.62
CA GLU A 115 -26.10 -31.11 -11.30
C GLU A 115 -25.22 -31.30 -10.07
N LEU A 116 -24.19 -30.46 -9.93
CA LEU A 116 -23.26 -30.52 -8.80
C LEU A 116 -23.88 -30.00 -7.50
N ASP A 117 -24.64 -28.90 -7.58
CA ASP A 117 -25.22 -28.23 -6.41
C ASP A 117 -26.70 -27.92 -6.61
N THR A 118 -27.56 -28.80 -6.07
CA THR A 118 -29.02 -28.64 -6.13
C THR A 118 -29.51 -27.40 -5.37
N ARG A 119 -28.70 -26.83 -4.45
CA ARG A 119 -29.04 -25.59 -3.73
C ARG A 119 -28.91 -24.38 -4.63
N LEU A 120 -28.10 -24.46 -5.69
CA LEU A 120 -27.87 -23.36 -6.62
C LEU A 120 -29.17 -22.94 -7.32
N GLN A 121 -30.04 -23.89 -7.66
CA GLN A 121 -31.37 -23.59 -8.21
C GLN A 121 -32.23 -22.82 -7.20
N LYS A 122 -32.26 -23.28 -5.94
CA LYS A 122 -33.01 -22.60 -4.87
C LYS A 122 -32.48 -21.17 -4.63
N ARG A 123 -31.18 -20.93 -4.77
CA ARG A 123 -30.58 -19.59 -4.67
C ARG A 123 -30.88 -18.74 -5.88
N PHE A 124 -30.83 -19.32 -7.08
CA PHE A 124 -31.23 -18.67 -8.32
C PHE A 124 -32.66 -18.13 -8.21
N ASP A 125 -33.62 -18.97 -7.78
CA ASP A 125 -35.03 -18.58 -7.62
C ASP A 125 -35.25 -17.51 -6.53
N GLN A 126 -34.35 -17.43 -5.54
CA GLN A 126 -34.40 -16.43 -4.47
C GLN A 126 -33.83 -15.08 -4.90
N VAL A 127 -32.79 -15.08 -5.72
CA VAL A 127 -31.99 -13.90 -6.08
C VAL A 127 -32.45 -13.31 -7.41
N VAL A 128 -32.88 -14.13 -8.36
CA VAL A 128 -33.28 -13.71 -9.71
C VAL A 128 -34.81 -13.80 -9.85
N PRO A 129 -35.51 -12.75 -10.33
CA PRO A 129 -35.01 -11.41 -10.66
C PRO A 129 -34.98 -10.45 -9.45
N LYS A 130 -35.30 -10.92 -8.24
CA LYS A 130 -35.60 -10.07 -7.07
C LYS A 130 -34.47 -9.15 -6.61
N LYS A 131 -33.22 -9.60 -6.75
CA LYS A 131 -32.02 -8.93 -6.22
C LYS A 131 -30.89 -8.80 -7.25
N ALA A 132 -30.90 -9.60 -8.32
CA ALA A 132 -29.96 -9.49 -9.44
C ALA A 132 -30.61 -9.96 -10.74
N THR A 133 -30.05 -9.53 -11.89
CA THR A 133 -30.36 -10.13 -13.18
C THR A 133 -29.76 -11.53 -13.27
N GLU A 134 -30.32 -12.39 -14.13
CA GLU A 134 -29.77 -13.73 -14.39
C GLU A 134 -28.29 -13.66 -14.79
N GLY A 135 -27.95 -12.70 -15.67
CA GLY A 135 -26.57 -12.49 -16.07
C GLY A 135 -25.63 -12.14 -14.93
N ARG A 136 -26.03 -11.22 -14.04
CA ARG A 136 -25.22 -10.88 -12.86
C ARG A 136 -25.12 -12.02 -11.87
N PHE A 137 -26.17 -12.85 -11.72
CA PHE A 137 -26.13 -14.02 -10.85
C PHE A 137 -25.05 -15.01 -11.31
N TRP A 138 -25.09 -15.38 -12.59
CA TRP A 138 -24.15 -16.35 -13.16
C TRP A 138 -22.73 -15.80 -13.25
N TRP A 139 -22.59 -14.52 -13.59
CA TRP A 139 -21.29 -13.86 -13.62
C TRP A 139 -20.60 -13.87 -12.26
N ARG A 140 -21.31 -13.54 -11.18
CA ARG A 140 -20.76 -13.61 -9.82
C ARG A 140 -20.39 -15.04 -9.47
N TYR A 141 -21.31 -15.99 -9.65
CA TYR A 141 -21.06 -17.41 -9.34
C TYR A 141 -19.82 -17.94 -10.07
N PHE A 142 -19.73 -17.75 -11.38
CA PHE A 142 -18.60 -18.25 -12.16
C PHE A 142 -17.31 -17.45 -11.94
N GLY A 143 -17.38 -16.17 -11.55
CA GLY A 143 -16.21 -15.40 -11.12
C GLY A 143 -15.59 -15.97 -9.84
N HIS A 144 -16.42 -16.41 -8.89
CA HIS A 144 -15.96 -17.13 -7.70
C HIS A 144 -15.38 -18.52 -8.05
N VAL A 145 -16.09 -19.30 -8.88
CA VAL A 145 -15.62 -20.63 -9.31
C VAL A 145 -14.30 -20.54 -10.05
N HIS A 146 -14.16 -19.61 -10.99
CA HIS A 146 -12.92 -19.39 -11.74
C HIS A 146 -11.76 -19.01 -10.80
N THR A 147 -12.00 -18.11 -9.84
CA THR A 147 -10.98 -17.74 -8.84
C THR A 147 -10.52 -18.93 -8.00
N LEU A 148 -11.43 -19.84 -7.63
CA LEU A 148 -11.08 -21.08 -6.94
C LEU A 148 -10.28 -22.04 -7.83
N LEU A 149 -10.68 -22.19 -9.10
CA LEU A 149 -10.00 -23.05 -10.07
C LEU A 149 -8.58 -22.56 -10.36
N VAL A 150 -8.38 -21.25 -10.57
CA VAL A 150 -7.05 -20.65 -10.76
C VAL A 150 -6.18 -20.85 -9.51
N ARG A 151 -6.75 -20.72 -8.31
CA ARG A 151 -5.99 -20.87 -7.07
C ARG A 151 -5.52 -22.31 -6.83
N ILE A 152 -6.35 -23.28 -7.17
CA ILE A 152 -6.13 -24.69 -6.79
C ILE A 152 -5.47 -25.49 -7.91
N ALA A 153 -5.70 -25.11 -9.17
CA ALA A 153 -5.15 -25.77 -10.34
C ALA A 153 -4.81 -24.75 -11.44
N PRO A 154 -3.84 -23.83 -11.20
CA PRO A 154 -3.46 -22.83 -12.19
C PRO A 154 -2.90 -23.50 -13.46
N THR A 155 -3.22 -22.97 -14.63
CA THR A 155 -2.55 -23.39 -15.87
C THR A 155 -1.12 -22.86 -15.94
N SER A 156 -0.28 -23.43 -16.81
CA SER A 156 1.08 -22.92 -17.04
C SER A 156 1.08 -21.42 -17.40
N ASP A 157 0.08 -20.99 -18.17
CA ASP A 157 -0.05 -19.60 -18.63
C ASP A 157 -0.55 -18.69 -17.50
N GLU A 158 -1.42 -19.18 -16.62
CA GLU A 158 -1.86 -18.46 -15.43
C GLU A 158 -0.73 -18.32 -14.39
N MET A 159 0.05 -19.38 -14.20
CA MET A 159 1.26 -19.33 -13.38
C MET A 159 2.25 -18.33 -13.95
N LEU A 160 2.47 -18.35 -15.27
CA LEU A 160 3.39 -17.43 -15.96
C LEU A 160 2.88 -15.99 -15.90
N ALA A 161 1.58 -15.74 -16.11
CA ALA A 161 0.99 -14.41 -16.02
C ALA A 161 1.08 -13.83 -14.60
N ASP A 162 0.78 -14.62 -13.57
CA ASP A 162 0.93 -14.22 -12.16
C ASP A 162 2.41 -13.97 -11.81
N LEU A 163 3.33 -14.77 -12.36
CA LEU A 163 4.77 -14.59 -12.20
C LEU A 163 5.27 -13.30 -12.87
N LEU A 164 4.76 -12.98 -14.07
CA LEU A 164 5.10 -11.79 -14.84
C LEU A 164 4.49 -10.51 -14.26
N GLU A 165 3.31 -10.58 -13.66
CA GLU A 165 2.70 -9.47 -12.92
C GLU A 165 3.47 -9.17 -11.64
N LYS A 166 3.93 -10.20 -10.92
CA LYS A 166 4.72 -10.06 -9.68
C LYS A 166 6.20 -9.75 -9.92
N LEU A 167 6.72 -9.97 -11.12
CA LEU A 167 8.11 -9.76 -11.50
C LEU A 167 8.19 -9.01 -12.84
N PRO A 168 7.88 -7.70 -12.89
CA PRO A 168 7.87 -6.94 -14.14
C PRO A 168 9.23 -6.94 -14.87
N ALA A 169 10.34 -7.14 -14.14
CA ALA A 169 11.68 -7.31 -14.71
C ALA A 169 11.88 -8.63 -15.50
N ALA A 170 11.02 -9.64 -15.30
CA ALA A 170 11.07 -10.91 -16.04
C ALA A 170 10.34 -10.86 -17.39
N ARG A 171 9.55 -9.80 -17.64
CA ARG A 171 8.77 -9.61 -18.88
C ARG A 171 9.63 -9.62 -20.16
N PRO A 172 10.79 -8.94 -20.24
CA PRO A 172 11.65 -8.99 -21.43
C PRO A 172 12.25 -10.39 -21.68
N LEU A 173 12.37 -11.22 -20.64
CA LEU A 173 12.93 -12.56 -20.74
C LEU A 173 11.87 -13.59 -21.17
N ALA A 174 10.64 -13.47 -20.66
CA ALA A 174 9.53 -14.32 -21.08
C ALA A 174 9.07 -14.02 -22.51
N GLU A 175 9.04 -12.74 -22.90
CA GLU A 175 8.76 -12.31 -24.29
C GLU A 175 9.82 -12.83 -25.28
N ARG A 176 11.07 -13.05 -24.83
CA ARG A 176 12.13 -13.67 -25.64
C ARG A 176 12.07 -15.20 -25.69
N ARG A 177 11.52 -15.87 -24.66
CA ARG A 177 11.51 -17.34 -24.55
C ARG A 177 10.22 -18.00 -25.06
N TYR A 178 9.12 -17.26 -25.14
CA TYR A 178 7.79 -17.76 -25.53
C TYR A 178 7.25 -17.09 -26.82
N ALA A 179 8.12 -16.79 -27.78
CA ALA A 179 7.69 -16.58 -29.17
C ALA A 179 7.14 -17.93 -29.73
N PRO A 180 6.12 -17.91 -30.60
CA PRO A 180 5.34 -19.11 -30.92
C PRO A 180 6.22 -20.23 -31.50
N ALA A 181 6.24 -21.36 -30.80
CA ALA A 181 6.88 -22.60 -31.23
C ALA A 181 6.06 -23.23 -32.36
N SER A 182 6.32 -22.80 -33.60
CA SER A 182 5.88 -23.53 -34.80
C SER A 182 7.04 -24.17 -35.56
N THR A 183 8.26 -24.16 -35.03
CA THR A 183 9.40 -24.85 -35.63
C THR A 183 10.41 -25.23 -34.55
N LEU A 184 10.51 -26.52 -34.24
CA LEU A 184 11.71 -27.30 -33.86
C LEU A 184 11.30 -28.52 -33.02
N LEU A 185 11.07 -29.63 -33.71
CA LEU A 185 11.10 -30.99 -33.18
C LEU A 185 12.56 -31.50 -33.27
N SER A 186 13.11 -32.05 -32.19
CA SER A 186 13.76 -33.38 -32.18
C SER A 186 14.33 -33.77 -30.80
N GLU A 187 13.89 -34.95 -30.34
CA GLU A 187 14.48 -35.97 -29.45
C GLU A 187 15.80 -35.72 -28.68
N GLU A 188 15.79 -36.04 -27.37
CA GLU A 188 16.63 -37.09 -26.76
C GLU A 188 16.22 -37.38 -25.30
N ALA A 189 16.15 -38.67 -24.93
CA ALA A 189 15.74 -39.18 -23.61
C ALA A 189 16.94 -39.76 -22.83
N LEU A 190 16.94 -39.63 -21.50
CA LEU A 190 18.00 -40.14 -20.60
C LEU A 190 17.66 -41.53 -19.98
N PRO A 191 18.65 -42.41 -19.70
CA PRO A 191 18.39 -43.82 -19.37
C PRO A 191 18.31 -44.12 -17.86
N ARG A 192 17.51 -45.14 -17.54
CA ARG A 192 17.04 -45.63 -16.23
C ARG A 192 18.14 -46.14 -15.28
N ASP A 193 19.34 -46.41 -15.76
CA ASP A 193 20.36 -47.17 -15.01
C ASP A 193 21.08 -46.35 -13.92
N ARG A 194 21.11 -45.01 -14.04
CA ARG A 194 21.74 -44.16 -13.01
C ARG A 194 20.92 -43.98 -11.74
N VAL A 195 19.61 -44.20 -11.81
CA VAL A 195 18.73 -44.08 -10.64
C VAL A 195 18.90 -45.29 -9.71
N LEU A 196 19.24 -46.46 -10.25
CA LEU A 196 19.42 -47.67 -9.46
C LEU A 196 20.74 -47.69 -8.67
N GLN A 197 21.83 -47.16 -9.23
CA GLN A 197 23.11 -47.05 -8.51
C GLN A 197 23.06 -46.12 -7.28
N PHE A 198 22.19 -45.11 -7.30
CA PHE A 198 22.07 -44.17 -6.18
C PHE A 198 21.35 -44.80 -4.97
N LEU A 199 20.41 -45.70 -5.22
CA LEU A 199 19.62 -46.33 -4.16
C LEU A 199 20.41 -47.43 -3.42
N GLU A 200 21.34 -48.11 -4.10
CA GLU A 200 22.25 -49.08 -3.44
C GLU A 200 23.24 -48.42 -2.47
N TYR A 201 23.74 -47.22 -2.79
CA TYR A 201 24.69 -46.50 -1.96
C TYR A 201 24.08 -45.94 -0.65
N ALA A 202 22.81 -45.51 -0.72
CA ALA A 202 22.10 -44.99 0.46
C ALA A 202 21.75 -46.08 1.48
N SER A 203 21.57 -47.32 1.02
CA SER A 203 21.26 -48.47 1.88
C SER A 203 22.44 -48.91 2.76
N THR A 204 23.68 -48.63 2.34
CA THR A 204 24.89 -49.08 3.04
C THR A 204 25.25 -48.20 4.24
N ILE A 205 24.91 -46.90 4.20
CA ILE A 205 25.26 -45.93 5.25
C ILE A 205 24.34 -46.05 6.48
N LEU A 206 23.10 -46.52 6.29
CA LEU A 206 22.09 -46.56 7.35
C LEU A 206 22.13 -47.82 8.23
N SER A 207 23.14 -48.69 8.05
CA SER A 207 23.20 -50.00 8.72
C SER A 207 24.36 -50.16 9.70
N ASP A 208 25.14 -49.11 9.97
CA ASP A 208 26.38 -49.20 10.76
C ASP A 208 26.22 -48.62 12.19
N GLU A 209 26.13 -49.51 13.17
CA GLU A 209 25.77 -49.25 14.57
C GLU A 209 26.93 -48.62 15.38
N GLU A 210 28.18 -48.76 14.93
CA GLU A 210 29.37 -48.17 15.59
C GLU A 210 29.38 -46.63 15.52
N THR A 211 28.84 -46.06 14.45
CA THR A 211 28.83 -44.60 14.22
C THR A 211 27.89 -43.85 15.17
N LEU A 212 26.85 -44.51 15.69
CA LEU A 212 25.87 -43.89 16.58
C LEU A 212 26.33 -43.83 18.04
N SER A 213 27.21 -44.73 18.47
CA SER A 213 27.75 -44.73 19.84
C SER A 213 28.78 -43.62 20.07
N ALA A 214 29.57 -43.26 19.05
CA ALA A 214 30.62 -42.24 19.16
C ALA A 214 30.07 -40.81 19.37
N LEU A 215 28.83 -40.54 18.94
CA LEU A 215 28.18 -39.22 19.08
C LEU A 215 27.61 -38.96 20.47
N GLY A 216 27.45 -39.99 21.31
CA GLY A 216 26.90 -39.86 22.67
C GLY A 216 27.91 -39.32 23.69
N ASP A 217 29.17 -39.74 23.58
CA ASP A 217 30.20 -39.43 24.59
C ASP A 217 30.79 -38.02 24.42
N GLU A 218 30.73 -37.45 23.21
CA GLU A 218 31.23 -36.11 22.90
C GLU A 218 30.31 -35.01 23.48
N ALA A 219 29.00 -35.26 23.55
CA ALA A 219 28.02 -34.31 24.09
C ALA A 219 28.13 -34.10 25.61
N ILE A 220 28.56 -35.12 26.36
CA ILE A 220 28.68 -35.07 27.83
C ILE A 220 29.92 -34.28 28.25
N THR A 221 30.96 -34.29 27.41
CA THR A 221 32.23 -33.59 27.66
C THR A 221 32.10 -32.08 27.47
N ILE A 222 31.28 -31.64 26.50
CA ILE A 222 31.03 -30.21 26.20
C ILE A 222 30.21 -29.54 27.32
N ALA A 223 29.22 -30.24 27.89
CA ALA A 223 28.38 -29.69 28.96
C ALA A 223 29.14 -29.42 30.27
N SER A 224 30.22 -30.17 30.53
CA SER A 224 31.02 -30.03 31.75
C SER A 224 32.00 -28.84 31.67
N ALA A 225 32.43 -28.45 30.47
CA ALA A 225 33.35 -27.32 30.25
C ALA A 225 32.64 -25.95 30.36
N GLU A 226 31.38 -25.85 29.98
CA GLU A 226 30.60 -24.60 30.09
C GLU A 226 30.31 -24.17 31.53
N MET A 227 30.23 -25.12 32.47
CA MET A 227 29.95 -24.79 33.88
C MET A 227 31.17 -24.21 34.60
N ALA A 228 32.39 -24.57 34.20
CA ALA A 228 33.62 -24.00 34.75
C ALA A 228 33.87 -22.56 34.25
N ALA A 229 33.58 -22.29 32.97
CA ALA A 229 33.77 -20.96 32.37
C ALA A 229 32.83 -19.89 32.95
N LYS A 230 31.65 -20.27 33.47
CA LYS A 230 30.69 -19.34 34.09
C LYS A 230 31.09 -18.87 35.50
N ALA A 231 31.92 -19.63 36.22
CA ALA A 231 32.37 -19.26 37.56
C ALA A 231 33.48 -18.18 37.54
N GLU A 232 34.30 -18.16 36.48
CA GLU A 232 35.44 -17.24 36.35
C GLU A 232 35.02 -15.84 35.85
N ALA A 233 33.93 -15.76 35.07
CA ALA A 233 33.36 -14.50 34.61
C ALA A 233 32.78 -13.63 35.75
N ALA A 234 32.21 -14.26 36.79
CA ALA A 234 31.55 -13.55 37.90
C ALA A 234 32.54 -12.76 38.80
N ALA A 235 33.83 -13.13 38.83
CA ALA A 235 34.85 -12.41 39.58
C ALA A 235 35.39 -11.18 38.84
N SER A 236 35.39 -11.18 37.51
CA SER A 236 35.83 -10.04 36.67
C SER A 236 34.83 -8.87 36.67
N ASP A 237 33.56 -9.14 36.92
CA ASP A 237 32.49 -8.13 36.84
C ASP A 237 32.43 -7.22 38.08
N ALA A 238 32.94 -7.66 39.24
CA ALA A 238 33.00 -6.84 40.45
C ALA A 238 34.04 -5.71 40.37
N GLU A 239 35.15 -5.93 39.67
CA GLU A 239 36.22 -4.92 39.52
C GLU A 239 35.89 -3.88 38.44
N LYS A 240 35.13 -4.27 37.40
CA LYS A 240 34.62 -3.34 36.38
C LYS A 240 33.52 -2.42 36.90
N ALA A 241 32.72 -2.87 37.87
CA ALA A 241 31.67 -2.06 38.48
C ALA A 241 32.24 -0.84 39.25
N ALA A 242 33.34 -1.02 39.99
CA ALA A 242 33.99 0.06 40.73
C ALA A 242 34.61 1.14 39.81
N SER A 243 35.21 0.73 38.69
CA SER A 243 35.76 1.66 37.70
C SER A 243 34.69 2.44 36.93
N ALA A 244 33.51 1.83 36.71
CA ALA A 244 32.40 2.48 36.02
C ALA A 244 31.74 3.58 36.89
N GLU A 245 31.66 3.36 38.21
CA GLU A 245 31.10 4.34 39.15
C GLU A 245 31.95 5.61 39.24
N THR A 246 33.29 5.47 39.32
CA THR A 246 34.21 6.63 39.30
C THR A 246 34.17 7.39 37.98
N ALA A 247 33.99 6.70 36.84
CA ALA A 247 33.84 7.35 35.54
C ALA A 247 32.51 8.14 35.44
N GLN A 248 31.43 7.60 36.02
CA GLN A 248 30.14 8.26 36.07
C GLN A 248 30.14 9.50 36.97
N GLU A 249 30.79 9.44 38.13
CA GLU A 249 30.95 10.60 39.02
C GLU A 249 31.77 11.72 38.38
N ASN A 250 32.87 11.37 37.69
CA ASN A 250 33.69 12.35 36.98
C ASN A 250 32.92 13.01 35.80
N ALA A 251 32.08 12.26 35.10
CA ALA A 251 31.22 12.81 34.04
C ALA A 251 30.16 13.77 34.60
N LYS A 252 29.54 13.42 35.74
CA LYS A 252 28.57 14.28 36.43
C LYS A 252 29.22 15.58 36.90
N HIS A 253 30.39 15.50 37.53
CA HIS A 253 31.13 16.65 38.02
C HIS A 253 31.58 17.59 36.88
N MET A 254 31.98 17.03 35.74
CA MET A 254 32.25 17.79 34.52
C MET A 254 31.03 18.60 34.04
N ALA A 255 29.85 17.97 34.00
CA ALA A 255 28.61 18.64 33.58
C ALA A 255 28.19 19.77 34.53
N GLU A 256 28.36 19.57 35.85
CA GLU A 256 28.08 20.59 36.86
C GLU A 256 29.00 21.81 36.72
N LEU A 257 30.31 21.60 36.48
CA LEU A 257 31.27 22.69 36.26
C LEU A 257 31.00 23.45 34.94
N GLU A 258 30.59 22.75 33.87
CA GLU A 258 30.22 23.39 32.60
C GLU A 258 28.94 24.23 32.72
N ALA A 259 27.95 23.74 33.48
CA ALA A 259 26.73 24.50 33.79
C ALA A 259 27.03 25.76 34.62
N ALA A 260 27.87 25.63 35.66
CA ALA A 260 28.31 26.75 36.50
C ALA A 260 29.11 27.78 35.68
N LEU A 261 29.97 27.33 34.76
CA LEU A 261 30.73 28.21 33.88
C LEU A 261 29.78 29.03 32.98
N LYS A 262 28.76 28.39 32.42
CA LYS A 262 27.75 29.07 31.60
C LYS A 262 27.02 30.14 32.41
N GLN A 263 26.59 29.81 33.63
CA GLN A 263 25.92 30.76 34.51
C GLN A 263 26.81 31.96 34.89
N ALA A 264 28.09 31.74 35.18
CA ALA A 264 29.04 32.80 35.49
C ALA A 264 29.32 33.72 34.27
N VAL A 265 29.34 33.16 33.05
CA VAL A 265 29.48 33.95 31.81
C VAL A 265 28.24 34.79 31.55
N ASP A 266 27.04 34.22 31.73
CA ASP A 266 25.76 34.93 31.57
C ASP A 266 25.61 36.06 32.61
N ALA A 267 26.15 35.87 33.82
CA ALA A 267 26.22 36.89 34.88
C ALA A 267 27.36 37.92 34.70
N GLN A 268 28.20 37.79 33.66
CA GLN A 268 29.39 38.62 33.41
C GLN A 268 30.45 38.58 34.54
N GLU A 269 30.48 37.51 35.32
CA GLU A 269 31.43 37.30 36.43
C GLU A 269 32.74 36.65 35.91
N TYR A 270 33.48 37.38 35.07
CA TYR A 270 34.61 36.83 34.31
C TYR A 270 35.75 36.26 35.17
N ALA A 271 35.94 36.76 36.40
CA ALA A 271 36.91 36.21 37.34
C ALA A 271 36.54 34.77 37.76
N GLN A 272 35.26 34.54 38.08
CA GLN A 272 34.74 33.23 38.44
C GLN A 272 34.70 32.29 37.23
N ALA A 273 34.37 32.80 36.04
CA ALA A 273 34.46 32.03 34.80
C ALA A 273 35.89 31.55 34.52
N GLY A 274 36.90 32.39 34.78
CA GLY A 274 38.31 32.02 34.66
C GLY A 274 38.73 30.89 35.61
N GLU A 275 38.25 30.91 36.85
CA GLU A 275 38.51 29.87 37.84
C GLU A 275 37.83 28.54 37.46
N LEU A 276 36.56 28.58 37.04
CA LEU A 276 35.81 27.41 36.59
C LEU A 276 36.45 26.78 35.34
N GLN A 277 36.95 27.57 34.39
CA GLN A 277 37.71 27.04 33.26
C GLN A 277 38.99 26.31 33.68
N SER A 278 39.69 26.81 34.70
CA SER A 278 40.88 26.13 35.25
C SER A 278 40.51 24.79 35.89
N GLN A 279 39.42 24.76 36.66
CA GLN A 279 38.91 23.54 37.29
C GLN A 279 38.49 22.48 36.26
N ILE A 280 37.77 22.89 35.21
CA ILE A 280 37.41 22.01 34.08
C ILE A 280 38.66 21.44 33.40
N ARG A 281 39.67 22.28 33.16
CA ARG A 281 40.92 21.86 32.51
C ARG A 281 41.68 20.84 33.37
N LYS A 282 41.70 21.03 34.69
CA LYS A 282 42.28 20.08 35.65
C LYS A 282 41.52 18.76 35.67
N LEU A 283 40.19 18.79 35.74
CA LEU A 283 39.36 17.59 35.77
C LEU A 283 39.51 16.77 34.47
N LYS A 284 39.57 17.43 33.31
CA LYS A 284 39.88 16.77 32.02
C LYS A 284 41.24 16.08 32.04
N SER A 285 42.28 16.73 32.55
CA SER A 285 43.61 16.10 32.65
C SER A 285 43.62 14.88 33.58
N THR A 286 42.83 14.90 34.66
CA THR A 286 42.69 13.75 35.56
C THR A 286 41.95 12.59 34.88
N ILE A 287 40.90 12.87 34.10
CA ILE A 287 40.18 11.85 33.33
C ILE A 287 41.09 11.23 32.27
N GLU A 288 41.90 12.05 31.58
CA GLU A 288 42.86 11.59 30.58
C GLU A 288 43.99 10.75 31.19
N ALA A 289 44.50 11.14 32.37
CA ALA A 289 45.49 10.36 33.10
C ALA A 289 44.93 9.01 33.58
N ALA A 290 43.71 8.99 34.11
CA ALA A 290 43.02 7.77 34.53
C ALA A 290 42.74 6.83 33.34
N ALA A 291 42.46 7.40 32.15
CA ALA A 291 42.31 6.62 30.92
C ALA A 291 43.64 6.05 30.40
N ALA A 292 44.77 6.72 30.68
CA ALA A 292 46.11 6.28 30.27
C ALA A 292 46.71 5.20 31.20
N GLU A 293 46.30 5.16 32.47
CA GLU A 293 46.72 4.13 33.45
C GLU A 293 45.91 2.83 33.37
N ALA A 294 44.84 2.78 32.58
CA ALA A 294 44.10 1.55 32.35
C ALA A 294 45.02 0.50 31.68
N PRO A 295 45.27 -0.66 32.32
CA PRO A 295 46.15 -1.67 31.75
C PRO A 295 45.64 -2.09 30.38
N ALA A 296 46.53 -2.06 29.38
CA ALA A 296 46.22 -2.56 28.06
C ALA A 296 45.66 -3.98 28.19
N PRO A 297 44.48 -4.27 27.61
CA PRO A 297 43.84 -5.56 27.79
C PRO A 297 44.81 -6.65 27.35
N ALA A 298 45.03 -7.64 28.22
CA ALA A 298 45.82 -8.81 27.88
C ALA A 298 45.34 -9.35 26.51
N PRO A 299 46.27 -9.65 25.58
CA PRO A 299 45.87 -10.12 24.25
C PRO A 299 44.99 -11.35 24.44
N ALA A 300 43.75 -11.24 23.96
CA ALA A 300 42.82 -12.35 23.97
C ALA A 300 43.52 -13.58 23.36
N PRO A 301 43.32 -14.79 23.91
CA PRO A 301 43.88 -15.99 23.32
C PRO A 301 43.52 -16.01 21.85
N MET A 302 44.52 -16.23 20.98
CA MET A 302 44.26 -16.25 19.55
C MET A 302 43.18 -17.30 19.29
N PRO A 303 42.11 -16.95 18.55
CA PRO A 303 41.07 -17.89 18.23
C PRO A 303 41.69 -19.10 17.57
N THR A 304 41.23 -20.29 17.99
CA THR A 304 41.70 -21.53 17.39
C THR A 304 41.43 -21.50 15.88
N GLU A 305 42.24 -22.22 15.09
CA GLU A 305 42.05 -22.29 13.63
C GLU A 305 40.61 -22.67 13.26
N GLU A 306 39.98 -23.49 14.11
CA GLU A 306 38.58 -23.88 13.99
C GLU A 306 37.59 -22.72 14.23
N GLU A 307 37.82 -21.85 15.21
CA GLU A 307 36.99 -20.66 15.47
C GLU A 307 37.15 -19.59 14.40
N LEU A 308 38.36 -19.46 13.84
CA LEU A 308 38.63 -18.60 12.68
C LEU A 308 37.92 -19.12 11.45
N LEU A 309 37.96 -20.43 11.18
CA LEU A 309 37.23 -21.07 10.08
C LEU A 309 35.71 -20.97 10.26
N ARG A 310 35.20 -21.10 11.50
CA ARG A 310 33.76 -20.97 11.81
C ARG A 310 33.27 -19.53 11.65
N SER A 311 34.09 -18.55 12.02
CA SER A 311 33.80 -17.11 11.86
C SER A 311 33.92 -16.65 10.41
N ALA A 312 34.92 -17.14 9.68
CA ALA A 312 35.07 -16.93 8.24
C ALA A 312 33.92 -17.58 7.46
N GLY A 313 33.46 -18.76 7.86
CA GLY A 313 32.26 -19.41 7.30
C GLY A 313 30.99 -18.59 7.50
N ARG A 314 30.79 -17.99 8.69
CA ARG A 314 29.64 -17.11 8.96
C ARG A 314 29.70 -15.80 8.17
N LEU A 315 30.88 -15.21 8.03
CA LEU A 315 31.09 -14.00 7.23
C LEU A 315 30.92 -14.28 5.72
N CYS A 316 31.38 -15.43 5.22
CA CYS A 316 31.10 -15.91 3.87
C CYS A 316 29.60 -16.03 3.62
N ILE A 317 28.84 -16.60 4.57
CA ILE A 317 27.39 -16.73 4.44
C ILE A 317 26.71 -15.37 4.42
N LEU A 318 27.10 -14.42 5.30
CA LEU A 318 26.53 -13.08 5.32
C LEU A 318 26.87 -12.26 4.07
N TYR A 319 28.12 -12.36 3.59
CA TYR A 319 28.55 -11.68 2.36
C TYR A 319 27.89 -12.31 1.12
N GLN A 320 27.69 -13.63 1.10
CA GLN A 320 26.90 -14.32 0.07
C GLN A 320 25.43 -13.91 0.12
N MET A 321 24.84 -13.72 1.31
CA MET A 321 23.47 -13.23 1.48
C MET A 321 23.33 -11.79 0.97
N GLU A 322 24.28 -10.91 1.29
CA GLU A 322 24.29 -9.52 0.83
C GLU A 322 24.49 -9.44 -0.69
N LEU A 323 25.32 -10.31 -1.28
CA LEU A 323 25.51 -10.39 -2.75
C LEU A 323 24.27 -10.95 -3.47
N LEU A 324 23.51 -11.84 -2.81
CA LEU A 324 22.24 -12.39 -3.31
C LEU A 324 21.08 -11.38 -3.19
N GLU A 325 21.05 -10.56 -2.14
CA GLU A 325 20.12 -9.43 -1.98
C GLU A 325 20.41 -8.34 -3.02
N HIS A 326 21.69 -7.99 -3.24
CA HIS A 326 22.09 -6.97 -4.21
C HIS A 326 21.82 -7.36 -5.67
N LYS A 327 21.65 -8.67 -5.96
CA LYS A 327 21.23 -9.21 -7.26
C LYS A 327 19.74 -9.63 -7.31
N GLY A 328 18.96 -9.33 -6.27
CA GLY A 328 17.50 -9.48 -6.28
C GLY A 328 16.97 -10.92 -6.24
N ILE A 329 17.66 -11.85 -5.56
CA ILE A 329 17.26 -13.26 -5.45
C ILE A 329 16.72 -13.57 -4.04
N GLU A 330 15.49 -13.11 -3.73
CA GLU A 330 14.85 -13.35 -2.42
C GLU A 330 14.04 -14.66 -2.33
N ARG A 331 13.90 -15.46 -3.40
CA ARG A 331 12.96 -16.62 -3.42
C ARG A 331 13.60 -18.01 -3.35
N LEU A 332 14.50 -18.25 -2.40
CA LEU A 332 14.90 -19.63 -2.04
C LEU A 332 14.55 -20.06 -0.61
N TRP A 333 13.94 -19.20 0.21
CA TRP A 333 13.50 -19.59 1.55
C TRP A 333 12.21 -20.44 1.63
N GLY A 334 11.62 -20.80 0.48
CA GLY A 334 10.42 -21.65 0.43
C GLY A 334 10.67 -23.17 0.36
N CYS A 335 11.90 -23.65 0.20
CA CYS A 335 12.20 -25.07 0.03
C CYS A 335 12.86 -25.67 1.28
N GLN A 336 12.05 -26.03 2.30
CA GLN A 336 12.50 -26.68 3.54
C GLN A 336 13.01 -28.13 3.39
N GLN A 337 13.41 -28.59 2.19
CA GLN A 337 13.79 -30.00 1.97
C GLN A 337 15.12 -30.24 1.24
N LEU A 338 16.00 -29.24 1.10
CA LEU A 338 17.34 -29.47 0.54
C LEU A 338 18.45 -28.97 1.46
N HIS A 339 19.39 -29.87 1.78
CA HIS A 339 20.57 -29.59 2.58
C HIS A 339 21.48 -28.60 1.81
N PRO A 340 22.08 -27.58 2.48
CA PRO A 340 22.84 -26.50 1.83
C PRO A 340 23.93 -26.90 0.80
N PRO A 341 24.65 -28.03 0.94
CA PRO A 341 25.68 -28.42 -0.04
C PRO A 341 25.12 -28.73 -1.45
N HIS A 342 23.86 -29.18 -1.54
CA HIS A 342 23.26 -29.59 -2.82
C HIS A 342 22.74 -28.41 -3.64
N LEU A 343 22.33 -27.33 -2.97
CA LEU A 343 21.94 -26.06 -3.62
C LEU A 343 23.16 -25.37 -4.25
N MET A 344 24.31 -25.42 -3.56
CA MET A 344 25.55 -24.82 -4.05
C MET A 344 26.12 -25.54 -5.27
N LYS A 345 26.15 -26.88 -5.26
CA LYS A 345 26.63 -27.67 -6.40
C LYS A 345 25.81 -27.42 -7.67
N ARG A 346 24.47 -27.38 -7.55
CA ARG A 346 23.57 -27.10 -8.68
C ARG A 346 23.71 -25.67 -9.22
N PHE A 347 24.03 -24.69 -8.37
CA PHE A 347 24.22 -23.31 -8.77
C PHE A 347 25.58 -23.09 -9.46
N VAL A 348 26.64 -23.75 -8.97
CA VAL A 348 27.99 -23.76 -9.58
C VAL A 348 27.97 -24.51 -10.92
N ASP A 349 27.31 -25.67 -11.00
CA ASP A 349 27.15 -26.45 -12.24
C ASP A 349 26.38 -25.69 -13.34
N MET A 350 25.57 -24.68 -12.96
CA MET A 350 24.78 -23.87 -13.90
C MET A 350 25.46 -22.58 -14.36
N ASN A 351 26.47 -22.07 -13.64
CA ASN A 351 27.10 -20.77 -13.91
C ASN A 351 28.61 -20.83 -13.64
N GLY A 352 29.35 -21.53 -14.51
CA GLY A 352 30.78 -21.80 -14.34
C GLY A 352 31.69 -20.56 -14.23
N ASP A 353 31.23 -19.38 -14.67
CA ASP A 353 32.02 -18.14 -14.58
C ASP A 353 31.90 -17.41 -13.22
N VAL A 354 30.89 -17.74 -12.40
CA VAL A 354 30.61 -17.04 -11.14
C VAL A 354 31.52 -17.54 -10.01
N GLU A 355 31.97 -18.80 -10.05
CA GLU A 355 32.85 -19.37 -9.02
C GLU A 355 34.21 -18.65 -8.97
N LYS A 356 34.76 -18.29 -10.14
CA LYS A 356 36.02 -17.56 -10.26
C LYS A 356 35.88 -16.12 -9.74
N GLU A 357 34.79 -15.44 -10.07
CA GLU A 357 34.52 -14.06 -9.62
C GLU A 357 34.31 -14.00 -8.10
N ILE A 358 33.61 -14.99 -7.52
CA ILE A 358 33.45 -15.12 -6.07
C ILE A 358 34.81 -15.40 -5.41
N GLN A 359 35.63 -16.30 -5.96
CA GLN A 359 36.97 -16.58 -5.41
C GLN A 359 37.89 -15.35 -5.45
N GLU A 360 37.87 -14.58 -6.54
CA GLU A 360 38.67 -13.35 -6.66
C GLU A 360 38.19 -12.27 -5.68
N LYS A 361 36.87 -12.08 -5.53
CA LYS A 361 36.28 -11.14 -4.57
C LYS A 361 36.50 -11.54 -3.11
N LEU A 362 36.47 -12.85 -2.82
CA LEU A 362 36.73 -13.36 -1.49
C LEU A 362 38.20 -13.19 -1.10
N GLN A 363 39.14 -13.39 -2.04
CA GLN A 363 40.56 -13.09 -1.82
C GLN A 363 40.82 -11.58 -1.62
N GLU A 364 40.13 -10.73 -2.38
CA GLU A 364 40.19 -9.27 -2.20
C GLU A 364 39.69 -8.87 -0.79
N PHE A 365 38.57 -9.43 -0.34
CA PHE A 365 38.01 -9.18 0.99
C PHE A 365 38.91 -9.68 2.13
N ILE A 366 39.46 -10.90 2.00
CA ILE A 366 40.41 -11.45 2.98
C ILE A 366 41.65 -10.58 3.09
N SER A 367 42.18 -10.08 1.96
CA SER A 367 43.31 -9.14 1.95
C SER A 367 42.98 -7.81 2.64
N VAL A 368 41.75 -7.30 2.50
CA VAL A 368 41.30 -6.06 3.15
C VAL A 368 41.13 -6.26 4.66
N CYS A 369 40.55 -7.38 5.09
CA CYS A 369 40.38 -7.69 6.51
C CYS A 369 41.72 -7.95 7.23
N GLN A 370 42.72 -8.48 6.53
CA GLN A 370 44.07 -8.67 7.07
C GLN A 370 44.86 -7.35 7.23
N GLN A 371 44.42 -6.26 6.58
CA GLN A 371 45.12 -4.96 6.59
C GLN A 371 44.42 -3.88 7.44
N ALA A 372 43.22 -4.12 7.97
CA ALA A 372 42.48 -3.13 8.74
C ALA A 372 42.82 -3.16 10.25
N PRO A 373 43.16 -2.02 10.88
CA PRO A 373 43.44 -1.97 12.31
C PRO A 373 42.18 -2.18 13.16
N VAL A 374 42.29 -3.09 14.13
CA VAL A 374 41.26 -3.60 15.07
C VAL A 374 40.37 -2.50 15.70
N ALA A 375 40.83 -1.26 15.78
CA ALA A 375 40.10 -0.11 16.32
C ALA A 375 38.83 0.27 15.53
N ALA A 376 38.74 -0.04 14.23
CA ALA A 376 37.57 0.34 13.41
C ALA A 376 36.32 -0.50 13.70
N ILE A 377 36.50 -1.77 14.09
CA ILE A 377 35.39 -2.70 14.37
C ILE A 377 34.75 -2.42 15.75
N ALA A 378 35.53 -1.89 16.70
CA ALA A 378 35.03 -1.53 18.03
C ALA A 378 34.03 -0.36 18.02
N LYS A 379 34.12 0.57 17.05
CA LYS A 379 33.22 1.73 16.93
C LYS A 379 31.80 1.38 16.46
N LEU A 380 31.59 0.24 15.78
CA LEU A 380 30.27 -0.18 15.30
C LEU A 380 29.38 -0.82 16.40
N ARG A 381 29.92 -1.10 17.59
CA ARG A 381 29.21 -1.76 18.69
C ARG A 381 28.64 -0.82 19.76
N GLN A 382 28.96 0.47 19.72
CA GLN A 382 28.46 1.43 20.71
C GLN A 382 27.22 2.18 20.18
N LYS A 383 26.02 1.64 20.44
CA LYS A 383 24.75 2.39 20.41
C LYS A 383 24.22 2.49 21.85
N PRO A 384 23.67 3.64 22.29
CA PRO A 384 23.18 3.80 23.65
C PRO A 384 21.90 2.98 23.86
N SER A 385 21.88 2.20 24.94
CA SER A 385 20.72 1.45 25.42
C SER A 385 19.78 2.42 26.15
N ASP A 386 18.59 2.66 25.60
CA ASP A 386 17.55 3.46 26.27
C ASP A 386 16.95 2.70 27.47
N ASP A 387 17.15 3.26 28.67
CA ASP A 387 16.94 2.69 30.00
C ASP A 387 15.46 2.68 30.47
N VAL A 388 14.49 2.79 29.55
CA VAL A 388 13.05 2.91 29.86
C VAL A 388 12.40 1.56 30.15
N THR A 389 12.91 0.46 29.58
CA THR A 389 12.36 -0.89 29.75
C THR A 389 12.63 -1.49 31.14
N LYS A 390 13.73 -1.12 31.80
CA LYS A 390 14.09 -1.67 33.12
C LYS A 390 13.20 -1.22 34.27
N ARG A 391 12.51 -0.07 34.14
CA ARG A 391 11.61 0.44 35.20
C ARG A 391 10.21 -0.17 35.17
N ARG A 392 9.86 -0.94 34.13
CA ARG A 392 8.46 -1.34 33.89
C ARG A 392 8.09 -2.70 34.46
N TYR A 393 9.05 -3.54 34.85
CA TYR A 393 8.75 -4.94 35.08
C TYR A 393 9.58 -5.60 36.21
N ALA A 394 8.93 -6.33 37.11
CA ALA A 394 9.56 -7.14 38.16
C ALA A 394 9.78 -8.58 37.67
N PRO A 395 11.00 -9.14 37.67
CA PRO A 395 11.29 -10.41 37.00
C PRO A 395 10.47 -11.58 37.57
N ALA A 396 9.82 -12.35 36.71
CA ALA A 396 9.22 -13.64 37.05
C ALA A 396 10.29 -14.74 36.95
N ALA A 397 10.40 -15.58 37.99
CA ALA A 397 11.27 -16.73 37.99
C ALA A 397 10.63 -17.88 37.18
N GLU A 398 11.45 -18.51 36.33
CA GLU A 398 11.21 -19.74 35.55
C GLU A 398 10.41 -19.59 34.23
N LEU A 399 11.13 -19.73 33.10
CA LEU A 399 10.59 -19.91 31.75
C LEU A 399 9.95 -21.31 31.64
N GLY A 400 8.66 -21.41 31.94
CA GLY A 400 7.91 -22.66 31.76
C GLY A 400 7.88 -23.09 30.29
N THR A 401 8.25 -24.34 30.01
CA THR A 401 8.21 -24.95 28.67
C THR A 401 6.78 -25.22 28.21
N GLY A 402 6.03 -24.16 27.90
CA GLY A 402 5.06 -24.14 26.79
C GLY A 402 3.87 -25.11 26.76
N ALA A 403 3.61 -25.93 27.77
CA ALA A 403 2.39 -26.72 27.86
C ALA A 403 1.25 -25.80 28.34
N GLU A 404 0.39 -25.41 27.39
CA GLU A 404 -0.90 -24.73 27.56
C GLU A 404 -0.93 -23.61 28.60
N LEU A 405 -0.77 -22.35 28.15
CA LEU A 405 -1.18 -21.20 28.96
C LEU A 405 -2.69 -21.33 29.19
N GLY A 406 -3.09 -21.70 30.40
CA GLY A 406 -4.49 -21.75 30.79
C GLY A 406 -5.16 -20.39 30.60
N VAL A 407 -6.48 -20.39 30.41
CA VAL A 407 -7.30 -19.18 30.22
C VAL A 407 -7.01 -18.10 31.28
N PRO A 408 -6.85 -18.41 32.58
CA PRO A 408 -6.52 -17.39 33.59
C PRO A 408 -5.20 -16.65 33.32
N ARG A 409 -4.15 -17.38 32.88
CA ARG A 409 -2.85 -16.78 32.59
C ARG A 409 -2.88 -15.96 31.30
N LEU A 410 -3.61 -16.42 30.28
CA LEU A 410 -3.83 -15.64 29.07
C LEU A 410 -4.59 -14.34 29.38
N LEU A 411 -5.61 -14.40 30.24
CA LEU A 411 -6.37 -13.24 30.66
C LEU A 411 -5.51 -12.20 31.37
N GLU A 412 -4.64 -12.64 32.29
CA GLU A 412 -3.66 -11.78 32.97
C GLU A 412 -2.72 -11.08 31.97
N ILE A 413 -2.16 -11.84 31.01
CA ILE A 413 -1.26 -11.29 29.99
C ILE A 413 -1.98 -10.27 29.10
N VAL A 414 -3.19 -10.60 28.64
CA VAL A 414 -4.00 -9.70 27.78
C VAL A 414 -4.37 -8.42 28.51
N CYS A 415 -4.74 -8.51 29.79
CA CYS A 415 -5.02 -7.33 30.62
C CYS A 415 -3.78 -6.48 30.85
N GLY A 416 -2.63 -7.08 31.17
CA GLY A 416 -1.40 -6.33 31.39
C GLY A 416 -0.85 -5.67 30.11
N LEU A 417 -0.99 -6.31 28.94
CA LEU A 417 -0.70 -5.67 27.66
C LEU A 417 -1.62 -4.48 27.38
N ARG A 418 -2.90 -4.57 27.76
CA ARG A 418 -3.84 -3.45 27.62
C ARG A 418 -3.42 -2.29 28.51
N GLU A 419 -3.12 -2.55 29.78
CA GLU A 419 -2.67 -1.55 30.74
C GLU A 419 -1.37 -0.88 30.30
N MET A 420 -0.43 -1.65 29.75
CA MET A 420 0.80 -1.12 29.14
C MET A 420 0.48 -0.16 27.98
N LEU A 421 -0.47 -0.49 27.11
CA LEU A 421 -0.87 0.37 25.98
C LEU A 421 -1.62 1.63 26.43
N GLU A 422 -2.44 1.52 27.47
CA GLU A 422 -3.19 2.63 28.05
C GLU A 422 -2.31 3.58 28.89
N ALA A 423 -1.08 3.16 29.23
CA ALA A 423 -0.15 3.98 30.00
C ALA A 423 0.25 5.27 29.24
N PRO A 424 0.22 6.46 29.87
CA PRO A 424 0.53 7.73 29.22
C PRO A 424 1.94 7.79 28.60
N GLU A 425 2.91 7.12 29.21
CA GLU A 425 4.28 7.04 28.72
C GLU A 425 4.38 6.27 27.40
N THR A 426 3.59 5.20 27.26
CA THR A 426 3.49 4.41 26.04
C THR A 426 2.91 5.26 24.93
N ALA A 427 1.80 5.97 25.17
CA ALA A 427 1.22 6.91 24.22
C ALA A 427 2.23 7.97 23.73
N ARG A 428 3.01 8.58 24.65
CA ARG A 428 4.06 9.56 24.28
C ARG A 428 5.16 8.96 23.42
N ALA A 429 5.61 7.74 23.74
CA ALA A 429 6.66 7.09 22.98
C ALA A 429 6.18 6.60 21.60
N VAL A 430 4.93 6.12 21.46
CA VAL A 430 4.32 5.85 20.15
C VAL A 430 4.20 7.14 19.33
N GLN A 431 3.74 8.23 19.95
CA GLN A 431 3.67 9.53 19.30
C GLN A 431 5.03 10.05 18.83
N ALA A 432 6.09 9.89 19.63
CA ALA A 432 7.45 10.26 19.24
C ALA A 432 7.94 9.45 18.04
N SER A 433 7.66 8.13 18.01
CA SER A 433 7.97 7.26 16.87
C SER A 433 7.22 7.70 15.60
N ALA A 434 5.92 7.99 15.72
CA ALA A 434 5.10 8.49 14.64
C ALA A 434 5.66 9.79 14.06
N LYS A 435 6.01 10.75 14.94
CA LYS A 435 6.56 12.04 14.53
C LYS A 435 7.90 11.90 13.81
N ALA A 436 8.80 11.08 14.32
CA ALA A 436 10.08 10.80 13.67
C ALA A 436 9.90 10.16 12.28
N ALA A 437 8.89 9.31 12.11
CA ALA A 437 8.55 8.72 10.81
C ALA A 437 8.02 9.78 9.82
N VAL A 438 7.10 10.65 10.25
CA VAL A 438 6.61 11.77 9.43
C VAL A 438 7.75 12.69 9.02
N GLU A 439 8.63 13.08 9.94
CA GLU A 439 9.78 13.95 9.66
C GLU A 439 10.75 13.33 8.64
N LYS A 440 10.97 12.01 8.70
CA LYS A 440 11.80 11.28 7.73
C LYS A 440 11.16 11.25 6.33
N VAL A 441 9.84 11.14 6.26
CA VAL A 441 9.08 10.97 5.01
C VAL A 441 8.73 12.30 4.36
N ALA A 442 8.65 13.39 5.12
CA ALA A 442 8.43 14.74 4.58
C ALA A 442 9.46 15.16 3.53
N GLN A 443 10.62 14.48 3.48
CA GLN A 443 11.67 14.69 2.47
C GLN A 443 11.54 13.78 1.23
N GLN A 444 10.59 12.84 1.21
CA GLN A 444 10.42 11.84 0.17
C GLN A 444 9.14 12.11 -0.63
N GLU A 445 9.26 12.38 -1.93
CA GLU A 445 8.08 12.54 -2.79
C GLU A 445 7.35 11.22 -2.99
N GLY A 446 6.02 11.24 -2.85
CA GLY A 446 5.15 10.10 -3.20
C GLY A 446 4.88 9.09 -2.08
N VAL A 447 5.45 9.27 -0.89
CA VAL A 447 5.18 8.41 0.27
C VAL A 447 4.14 9.07 1.19
N SER A 448 3.17 8.29 1.67
CA SER A 448 2.11 8.79 2.57
C SER A 448 2.63 8.92 4.00
N GLU A 449 2.70 10.15 4.51
CA GLU A 449 3.09 10.45 5.91
C GLU A 449 2.26 9.65 6.92
N SER A 450 0.95 9.51 6.67
CA SER A 450 0.04 8.77 7.55
C SER A 450 0.34 7.27 7.57
N GLU A 451 0.69 6.67 6.43
CA GLU A 451 0.96 5.23 6.34
C GLU A 451 2.27 4.87 7.04
N GLU A 452 3.32 5.67 6.82
CA GLU A 452 4.61 5.46 7.48
C GLU A 452 4.56 5.75 8.98
N ALA A 453 3.82 6.78 9.42
CA ALA A 453 3.54 7.00 10.83
C ALA A 453 2.83 5.80 11.46
N GLN A 454 1.75 5.30 10.82
CA GLN A 454 1.01 4.14 11.30
C GLN A 454 1.88 2.87 11.38
N LYS A 455 2.74 2.64 10.38
CA LYS A 455 3.68 1.53 10.36
C LYS A 455 4.69 1.63 11.51
N ALA A 456 5.32 2.79 11.69
CA ALA A 456 6.28 3.01 12.79
C ALA A 456 5.63 2.86 14.18
N CYS A 457 4.38 3.29 14.34
CA CYS A 457 3.60 3.04 15.54
C CYS A 457 3.38 1.53 15.76
N MET A 458 2.96 0.81 14.72
CA MET A 458 2.64 -0.61 14.82
C MET A 458 3.88 -1.46 15.10
N ASP A 459 5.01 -1.17 14.46
CA ASP A 459 6.29 -1.85 14.70
C ASP A 459 6.75 -1.69 16.15
N LEU A 460 6.62 -0.48 16.69
CA LEU A 460 6.96 -0.18 18.09
C LEU A 460 6.04 -0.93 19.07
N VAL A 461 4.73 -0.91 18.83
CA VAL A 461 3.76 -1.63 19.66
C VAL A 461 4.01 -3.15 19.61
N CYS A 462 4.25 -3.71 18.42
CA CYS A 462 4.58 -5.13 18.27
C CYS A 462 5.86 -5.50 19.02
N ARG A 463 6.88 -4.62 19.00
CA ARG A 463 8.11 -4.83 19.76
C ARG A 463 7.86 -4.86 21.26
N TRP A 464 7.12 -3.90 21.81
CA TRP A 464 6.80 -3.90 23.24
C TRP A 464 5.91 -5.07 23.67
N GLN A 465 4.99 -5.52 22.82
CA GLN A 465 4.22 -6.74 23.09
C GLN A 465 5.13 -7.96 23.25
N ARG A 466 6.16 -8.08 22.41
CA ARG A 466 7.18 -9.13 22.54
C ARG A 466 7.95 -8.98 23.85
N GLU A 467 8.50 -7.81 24.15
CA GLU A 467 9.24 -7.56 25.40
C GLU A 467 8.39 -7.86 26.65
N TYR A 468 7.10 -7.48 26.65
CA TYR A 468 6.17 -7.82 27.73
C TYR A 468 5.97 -9.33 27.87
N LEU A 469 5.82 -10.05 26.74
CA LEU A 469 5.65 -11.50 26.75
C LEU A 469 6.87 -12.22 27.32
N GLU A 470 8.08 -11.81 26.94
CA GLU A 470 9.31 -12.38 27.50
C GLU A 470 9.43 -12.11 28.99
N HIS A 471 9.07 -10.89 29.42
CA HIS A 471 9.00 -10.57 30.85
C HIS A 471 7.97 -11.44 31.60
N ALA A 472 6.83 -11.73 30.98
CA ALA A 472 5.82 -12.63 31.50
C ALA A 472 6.20 -14.12 31.45
N GLY A 473 7.43 -14.45 31.03
CA GLY A 473 7.94 -15.83 30.92
C GLY A 473 7.43 -16.59 29.69
N VAL A 474 6.98 -15.88 28.64
CA VAL A 474 6.43 -16.46 27.42
C VAL A 474 7.31 -16.13 26.22
N GLN A 475 7.75 -17.16 25.47
CA GLN A 475 8.53 -16.97 24.24
C GLN A 475 7.80 -16.06 23.24
N HIS A 476 8.48 -15.02 22.73
CA HIS A 476 7.95 -13.99 21.82
C HIS A 476 6.98 -14.51 20.74
N ASP A 477 7.46 -15.34 19.83
CA ASP A 477 6.67 -15.77 18.66
C ASP A 477 5.53 -16.71 19.04
N LYS A 478 5.67 -17.42 20.17
CA LYS A 478 4.62 -18.30 20.68
C LYS A 478 3.54 -17.48 21.38
N GLY A 479 3.92 -16.54 22.25
CA GLY A 479 2.99 -15.65 22.93
C GLY A 479 2.21 -14.76 21.96
N MET A 480 2.89 -14.19 20.95
CA MET A 480 2.22 -13.41 19.90
C MET A 480 1.21 -14.26 19.14
N ARG A 481 1.58 -15.47 18.70
CA ARG A 481 0.63 -16.38 18.06
C ARG A 481 -0.56 -16.68 18.96
N LEU A 482 -0.30 -17.10 20.20
CA LEU A 482 -1.36 -17.46 21.15
C LEU A 482 -2.36 -16.32 21.38
N ILE A 483 -1.89 -15.09 21.63
CA ILE A 483 -2.75 -13.92 21.86
C ILE A 483 -3.57 -13.59 20.61
N TRP A 484 -2.92 -13.53 19.45
CA TRP A 484 -3.60 -13.08 18.24
C TRP A 484 -4.49 -14.16 17.60
N THR A 485 -4.37 -15.42 18.04
CA THR A 485 -5.29 -16.52 17.68
C THR A 485 -6.39 -16.76 18.71
N ILE A 486 -6.50 -15.97 19.79
CA ILE A 486 -7.55 -16.13 20.82
C ILE A 486 -8.96 -16.27 20.21
N PRO A 487 -9.39 -15.44 19.24
CA PRO A 487 -10.72 -15.56 18.62
C PRO A 487 -10.95 -16.86 17.84
N GLU A 488 -9.88 -17.51 17.39
CA GLU A 488 -9.95 -18.74 16.58
C GLU A 488 -9.93 -19.99 17.46
N VAL A 489 -9.15 -19.95 18.54
CA VAL A 489 -8.91 -21.11 19.42
C VAL A 489 -9.99 -21.24 20.49
N HIS A 490 -10.48 -20.13 21.06
CA HIS A 490 -11.43 -20.15 22.16
C HIS A 490 -12.87 -19.94 21.66
N LYS A 491 -13.72 -20.94 21.86
CA LYS A 491 -15.17 -20.85 21.62
C LYS A 491 -15.86 -20.21 22.83
N LEU A 492 -16.97 -19.51 22.60
CA LEU A 492 -17.78 -18.79 23.62
C LEU A 492 -18.54 -19.73 24.59
N GLU A 493 -17.99 -20.91 24.88
CA GLU A 493 -18.67 -22.00 25.57
C GLU A 493 -18.64 -21.83 27.10
N GLY A 494 -17.58 -21.25 27.67
CA GLY A 494 -17.47 -20.98 29.11
C GLY A 494 -17.41 -19.50 29.50
N PRO A 495 -17.63 -19.16 30.79
CA PRO A 495 -17.58 -17.80 31.29
C PRO A 495 -16.18 -17.19 31.22
N GLU A 496 -15.13 -17.98 31.48
CA GLU A 496 -13.73 -17.52 31.45
C GLU A 496 -13.28 -17.21 30.02
N GLU A 497 -13.65 -18.04 29.03
CA GLU A 497 -13.34 -17.76 27.61
C GLU A 497 -14.06 -16.52 27.11
N ARG A 498 -15.28 -16.25 27.58
CA ARG A 498 -15.99 -15.00 27.27
C ARG A 498 -15.28 -13.79 27.85
N GLU A 499 -14.78 -13.90 29.08
CA GLU A 499 -14.00 -12.84 29.70
C GLU A 499 -12.69 -12.60 28.95
N LEU A 500 -11.98 -13.67 28.55
CA LEU A 500 -10.78 -13.59 27.73
C LEU A 500 -11.04 -12.92 26.37
N LEU A 501 -12.12 -13.30 25.68
CA LEU A 501 -12.51 -12.69 24.40
C LEU A 501 -12.89 -11.21 24.57
N GLN A 502 -13.56 -10.86 25.66
CA GLN A 502 -13.87 -9.47 25.99
C GLN A 502 -12.59 -8.66 26.28
N ALA A 503 -11.66 -9.22 27.06
CA ALA A 503 -10.37 -8.61 27.37
C ALA A 503 -9.53 -8.42 26.10
N PHE A 504 -9.50 -9.41 25.21
CA PHE A 504 -8.82 -9.33 23.92
C PHE A 504 -9.43 -8.25 23.02
N GLY A 505 -10.77 -8.14 22.98
CA GLY A 505 -11.46 -7.06 22.29
C GLY A 505 -11.05 -5.68 22.80
N LYS A 506 -10.93 -5.51 24.12
CA LYS A 506 -10.43 -4.26 24.74
C LYS A 506 -8.96 -3.99 24.39
N LEU A 507 -8.10 -5.01 24.43
CA LEU A 507 -6.69 -4.90 24.02
C LEU A 507 -6.55 -4.41 22.58
N ARG A 508 -7.31 -4.99 21.65
CA ARG A 508 -7.31 -4.57 20.24
C ARG A 508 -7.76 -3.12 20.07
N LEU A 509 -8.80 -2.70 20.80
CA LEU A 509 -9.26 -1.31 20.78
C LEU A 509 -8.22 -0.35 21.36
N ALA A 510 -7.57 -0.71 22.47
CA ALA A 510 -6.49 0.09 23.06
C ALA A 510 -5.30 0.24 22.11
N MET A 511 -4.90 -0.84 21.43
CA MET A 511 -3.85 -0.82 20.41
C MET A 511 -4.22 0.11 19.25
N GLN A 512 -5.42 -0.07 18.68
CA GLN A 512 -5.88 0.77 17.56
C GLN A 512 -5.98 2.24 17.97
N ALA A 513 -6.50 2.53 19.17
CA ALA A 513 -6.59 3.89 19.69
C ALA A 513 -5.21 4.52 19.88
N THR A 514 -4.25 3.78 20.46
CA THR A 514 -2.88 4.27 20.68
C THR A 514 -2.20 4.61 19.36
N VAL A 515 -2.26 3.70 18.38
CA VAL A 515 -1.69 3.90 17.04
C VAL A 515 -2.38 5.07 16.32
N ASN A 516 -3.71 5.09 16.29
CA ASN A 516 -4.46 6.14 15.60
C ASN A 516 -4.21 7.52 16.23
N ASN A 517 -4.23 7.63 17.55
CA ASN A 517 -3.99 8.91 18.23
C ASN A 517 -2.56 9.41 17.96
N ALA A 518 -1.56 8.53 18.01
CA ALA A 518 -0.18 8.88 17.70
C ALA A 518 -0.02 9.33 16.24
N THR A 519 -0.63 8.61 15.27
CA THR A 519 -0.62 8.99 13.86
C THR A 519 -1.35 10.32 13.63
N ILE A 520 -2.51 10.55 14.25
CA ILE A 520 -3.26 11.81 14.15
C ILE A 520 -2.43 12.97 14.70
N GLU A 521 -1.78 12.80 15.85
CA GLU A 521 -0.94 13.85 16.43
C GLU A 521 0.34 14.09 15.63
N ALA A 522 0.92 13.07 15.01
CA ALA A 522 2.12 13.21 14.16
C ALA A 522 1.82 13.88 12.82
N THR A 523 0.64 13.62 12.25
CA THR A 523 0.16 14.19 10.97
C THR A 523 -0.62 15.49 11.15
N LYS A 524 -0.72 15.98 12.39
CA LYS A 524 -1.40 17.23 12.73
C LYS A 524 -0.72 18.40 12.01
N PRO A 525 -1.47 19.22 11.26
CA PRO A 525 -0.93 20.45 10.69
C PRO A 525 -0.29 21.32 11.77
N PRO A 526 0.85 21.99 11.47
CA PRO A 526 1.44 22.92 12.41
C PRO A 526 0.43 23.99 12.80
N GLU A 527 0.47 24.40 14.07
CA GLU A 527 -0.40 25.48 14.54
C GLU A 527 -0.05 26.77 13.80
N VAL A 528 -1.07 27.45 13.29
CA VAL A 528 -0.90 28.72 12.59
C VAL A 528 -1.09 29.87 13.55
N GLU A 529 -0.17 30.83 13.45
CA GLU A 529 -0.18 32.07 14.22
C GLU A 529 -1.57 32.74 14.19
N PRO A 530 -2.03 33.35 15.30
CA PRO A 530 -3.37 33.93 15.40
C PRO A 530 -3.74 34.87 14.24
N GLU A 531 -2.79 35.64 13.72
CA GLU A 531 -2.98 36.59 12.62
C GLU A 531 -3.18 35.92 11.26
N ALA A 532 -2.66 34.69 11.08
CA ALA A 532 -2.78 33.91 9.86
C ALA A 532 -3.95 32.91 9.92
N ARG A 533 -4.69 32.86 11.04
CA ARG A 533 -5.90 32.03 11.16
C ARG A 533 -7.00 32.60 10.26
N ARG A 534 -7.71 31.70 9.56
CA ARG A 534 -8.86 32.08 8.72
C ARG A 534 -10.11 32.38 9.54
N PHE A 535 -10.24 31.75 10.71
CA PHE A 535 -11.37 31.94 11.62
C PHE A 535 -10.88 32.32 13.00
N ALA A 536 -11.53 33.33 13.59
CA ALA A 536 -11.32 33.66 14.99
C ALA A 536 -11.92 32.56 15.88
N PRO A 537 -11.18 32.07 16.90
CA PRO A 537 -11.70 31.09 17.85
C PRO A 537 -12.84 31.71 18.67
N ALA A 538 -13.81 30.89 19.09
CA ALA A 538 -14.83 31.32 20.02
C ALA A 538 -14.22 31.61 21.41
N SER A 539 -14.86 32.49 22.18
CA SER A 539 -14.41 32.84 23.54
C SER A 539 -14.41 31.67 24.52
N GLU A 540 -15.32 30.72 24.32
CA GLU A 540 -15.44 29.51 25.14
C GLU A 540 -15.34 28.27 24.24
N LEU A 541 -14.36 27.42 24.53
CA LEU A 541 -14.12 26.19 23.80
C LEU A 541 -14.59 24.99 24.62
N GLN A 542 -15.48 24.19 24.04
CA GLN A 542 -15.83 22.89 24.60
C GLN A 542 -14.63 21.95 24.44
N THR A 543 -14.06 21.51 25.56
CA THR A 543 -12.91 20.59 25.64
C THR A 543 -13.31 19.17 26.04
N GLU A 544 -14.53 19.01 26.56
CA GLU A 544 -15.04 17.76 27.11
C GLU A 544 -16.54 17.56 26.87
N GLY A 545 -17.02 16.37 27.25
CA GLY A 545 -18.42 15.98 27.14
C GLY A 545 -18.85 15.61 25.73
N GLU A 546 -20.14 15.74 25.47
CA GLU A 546 -20.73 15.38 24.18
C GLU A 546 -20.94 16.62 23.31
N VAL A 547 -20.44 16.59 22.07
CA VAL A 547 -20.79 17.63 21.07
C VAL A 547 -22.27 17.48 20.73
N SER A 548 -23.02 18.57 20.87
CA SER A 548 -24.45 18.58 20.61
C SER A 548 -24.76 18.37 19.13
N ARG A 549 -25.91 17.74 18.85
CA ARG A 549 -26.45 17.54 17.49
C ARG A 549 -26.41 18.83 16.66
N ALA A 550 -26.84 19.95 17.26
CA ALA A 550 -26.89 21.24 16.60
C ALA A 550 -25.50 21.75 16.18
N LYS A 551 -24.49 21.59 17.05
CA LYS A 551 -23.09 21.93 16.73
C LYS A 551 -22.53 21.07 15.60
N VAL A 552 -22.80 19.76 15.59
CA VAL A 552 -22.36 18.84 14.51
C VAL A 552 -22.97 19.26 13.17
N LEU A 553 -24.29 19.46 13.11
CA LEU A 553 -24.97 19.90 11.89
C LEU A 553 -24.44 21.24 11.38
N LYS A 554 -24.29 22.22 12.28
CA LYS A 554 -23.77 23.55 11.94
C LYS A 554 -22.36 23.44 11.34
N PHE A 555 -21.44 22.77 12.04
CA PHE A 555 -20.08 22.53 11.56
C PHE A 555 -20.05 21.85 10.19
N THR A 556 -20.74 20.71 10.02
CA THR A 556 -20.68 19.94 8.77
C THR A 556 -21.16 20.73 7.55
N ARG A 557 -22.24 21.50 7.68
CA ARG A 557 -22.79 22.34 6.60
C ARG A 557 -21.88 23.52 6.27
N GLU A 558 -21.38 24.22 7.30
CA GLU A 558 -20.48 25.35 7.10
C GLU A 558 -19.13 24.90 6.54
N ALA A 559 -18.58 23.77 7.01
CA ALA A 559 -17.35 23.19 6.47
C ALA A 559 -17.49 22.78 5.00
N ALA A 560 -18.62 22.15 4.63
CA ALA A 560 -18.89 21.80 3.24
C ALA A 560 -19.01 23.05 2.34
N SER A 561 -19.75 24.07 2.80
CA SER A 561 -19.89 25.35 2.10
C SER A 561 -18.54 26.06 1.94
N LEU A 562 -17.75 26.10 3.02
CA LEU A 562 -16.42 26.67 3.03
C LEU A 562 -15.51 26.02 1.99
N LEU A 563 -15.44 24.68 1.95
CA LEU A 563 -14.59 23.95 1.02
C LEU A 563 -15.01 24.15 -0.44
N HIS A 564 -16.28 24.42 -0.70
CA HIS A 564 -16.80 24.72 -2.03
C HIS A 564 -16.68 26.19 -2.44
N SER A 565 -16.33 27.11 -1.52
CA SER A 565 -16.20 28.52 -1.88
C SER A 565 -15.05 28.75 -2.86
N GLU A 566 -15.24 29.66 -3.82
CA GLU A 566 -14.24 29.94 -4.85
C GLU A 566 -12.93 30.46 -4.25
N GLU A 567 -13.01 31.26 -3.18
CA GLU A 567 -11.85 31.71 -2.41
C GLU A 567 -11.06 30.51 -1.83
N SER A 568 -11.74 29.55 -1.19
CA SER A 568 -11.10 28.33 -0.69
C SER A 568 -10.46 27.54 -1.82
N GLN A 569 -11.13 27.40 -2.96
CA GLN A 569 -10.59 26.68 -4.12
C GLN A 569 -9.31 27.33 -4.64
N GLN A 570 -9.24 28.67 -4.71
CA GLN A 570 -8.03 29.38 -5.13
C GLN A 570 -6.87 29.17 -4.15
N LEU A 571 -7.15 29.22 -2.85
CA LEU A 571 -6.14 28.98 -1.82
C LEU A 571 -5.65 27.52 -1.82
N LEU A 572 -6.55 26.56 -2.05
CA LEU A 572 -6.19 25.14 -2.21
C LEU A 572 -5.33 24.91 -3.46
N VAL A 573 -5.62 25.55 -4.59
CA VAL A 573 -4.77 25.50 -5.80
C VAL A 573 -3.37 26.05 -5.52
N LYS A 574 -3.26 27.15 -4.78
CA LYS A 574 -1.95 27.70 -4.34
C LYS A 574 -1.20 26.74 -3.42
N ALA A 575 -1.90 26.02 -2.55
CA ALA A 575 -1.29 24.99 -1.70
C ALA A 575 -0.73 23.83 -2.53
N VAL A 576 -1.48 23.35 -3.54
CA VAL A 576 -0.98 22.32 -4.47
C VAL A 576 0.27 22.81 -5.22
N ALA A 577 0.27 24.06 -5.67
CA ALA A 577 1.40 24.65 -6.40
C ALA A 577 2.68 24.79 -5.56
N SER A 578 2.56 24.92 -4.24
CA SER A 578 3.69 25.16 -3.33
C SER A 578 4.24 23.89 -2.69
N GLY A 579 3.40 22.89 -2.41
CA GLY A 579 3.82 21.66 -1.72
C GLY A 579 3.03 20.41 -2.12
N GLY A 580 2.42 20.42 -3.30
CA GLY A 580 1.71 19.27 -3.85
C GLY A 580 0.50 18.83 -3.04
N LYS A 581 0.21 17.53 -3.06
CA LYS A 581 -0.97 16.94 -2.40
C LYS A 581 -0.89 17.00 -0.86
N SER A 582 0.30 16.94 -0.28
CA SER A 582 0.48 17.02 1.18
C SER A 582 0.06 18.40 1.68
N ALA A 583 0.61 19.49 1.11
CA ALA A 583 0.24 20.85 1.48
C ALA A 583 -1.26 21.15 1.31
N LEU A 584 -1.88 20.61 0.26
CA LEU A 584 -3.33 20.69 0.04
C LEU A 584 -4.13 20.08 1.20
N ALA A 585 -3.76 18.86 1.63
CA ALA A 585 -4.42 18.18 2.74
C ALA A 585 -4.20 18.94 4.06
N THR A 586 -2.98 19.42 4.32
CA THR A 586 -2.62 20.20 5.50
C THR A 586 -3.48 21.46 5.64
N VAL A 587 -3.59 22.25 4.57
CA VAL A 587 -4.39 23.49 4.55
C VAL A 587 -5.88 23.19 4.75
N SER A 588 -6.42 22.17 4.08
CA SER A 588 -7.82 21.77 4.21
C SER A 588 -8.16 21.33 5.64
N VAL A 589 -7.34 20.46 6.24
CA VAL A 589 -7.52 20.00 7.62
C VAL A 589 -7.38 21.14 8.61
N GLN A 590 -6.43 22.05 8.39
CA GLN A 590 -6.23 23.21 9.24
C GLN A 590 -7.46 24.14 9.28
N TRP A 591 -8.09 24.42 8.13
CA TRP A 591 -9.32 25.22 8.11
C TRP A 591 -10.47 24.52 8.83
N GLN A 592 -10.62 23.21 8.67
CA GLN A 592 -11.64 22.43 9.39
C GLN A 592 -11.42 22.51 10.92
N ARG A 593 -10.17 22.44 11.36
CA ARG A 593 -9.81 22.59 12.79
C ARG A 593 -10.09 24.00 13.31
N GLN A 594 -9.73 25.04 12.56
CA GLN A 594 -10.05 26.43 12.93
C GLN A 594 -11.57 26.67 12.98
N LEU A 595 -12.33 26.06 12.07
CA LEU A 595 -13.79 26.15 12.06
C LEU A 595 -14.44 25.44 13.25
N LEU A 596 -13.85 24.36 13.77
CA LEU A 596 -14.28 23.75 15.05
C LEU A 596 -14.17 24.75 16.21
N GLU A 597 -13.04 25.43 16.34
CA GLU A 597 -12.85 26.45 17.40
C GLU A 597 -13.78 27.64 17.21
N HIS A 598 -14.03 28.05 15.97
CA HIS A 598 -15.02 29.08 15.65
C HIS A 598 -16.43 28.71 16.15
N HIS A 599 -16.75 27.42 16.19
CA HIS A 599 -18.01 26.89 16.75
C HIS A 599 -17.95 26.55 18.26
N GLY A 600 -16.90 26.98 18.96
CA GLY A 600 -16.75 26.73 20.39
C GLY A 600 -16.47 25.27 20.71
N ILE A 601 -15.67 24.60 19.89
CA ILE A 601 -15.19 23.23 20.09
C ILE A 601 -13.66 23.24 19.96
N GLN A 602 -12.93 22.82 20.99
CA GLN A 602 -11.47 22.75 20.92
C GLN A 602 -11.05 21.80 19.78
N MET A 603 -10.00 22.15 19.03
CA MET A 603 -9.66 21.45 17.78
C MET A 603 -9.53 19.93 17.92
N ASP A 604 -8.72 19.45 18.87
CA ASP A 604 -8.39 18.03 19.00
C ASP A 604 -9.59 17.24 19.54
N PHE A 605 -10.31 17.81 20.50
CA PHE A 605 -11.56 17.28 21.01
C PHE A 605 -12.62 17.19 19.90
N GLY A 606 -12.75 18.24 19.08
CA GLY A 606 -13.68 18.28 17.96
C GLY A 606 -13.35 17.25 16.89
N CYS A 607 -12.09 17.09 16.51
CA CYS A 607 -11.66 16.04 15.57
C CYS A 607 -12.01 14.64 16.08
N ARG A 608 -11.75 14.34 17.36
CA ARG A 608 -12.16 13.06 17.98
C ARG A 608 -13.67 12.89 17.98
N ALA A 609 -14.41 13.93 18.37
CA ALA A 609 -15.87 13.90 18.42
C ALA A 609 -16.51 13.71 17.04
N LEU A 610 -15.91 14.25 15.97
CA LEU A 610 -16.35 14.03 14.59
C LEU A 610 -16.15 12.58 14.14
N GLY A 611 -15.07 11.93 14.55
CA GLY A 611 -14.85 10.50 14.30
C GLY A 611 -15.94 9.60 14.90
N GLU A 612 -16.54 10.05 16.00
CA GLU A 612 -17.61 9.35 16.71
C GLU A 612 -19.02 9.59 16.12
N VAL A 613 -19.17 10.50 15.16
CA VAL A 613 -20.48 10.88 14.60
C VAL A 613 -21.25 9.69 14.02
N PRO A 614 -20.66 8.80 13.17
CA PRO A 614 -21.37 7.64 12.64
C PRO A 614 -21.88 6.69 13.73
N ARG A 615 -21.15 6.55 14.84
CA ARG A 615 -21.55 5.71 15.97
C ARG A 615 -22.65 6.35 16.80
N ARG A 616 -22.52 7.65 17.12
CA ARG A 616 -23.45 8.38 18.01
C ARG A 616 -24.75 8.78 17.32
N PHE A 617 -24.68 9.16 16.05
CA PHE A 617 -25.81 9.69 15.28
C PHE A 617 -26.20 8.78 14.10
N GLY A 618 -25.79 7.51 14.09
CA GLY A 618 -26.02 6.59 12.97
C GLY A 618 -27.49 6.39 12.60
N SER A 619 -28.42 6.59 13.54
CA SER A 619 -29.88 6.55 13.31
C SER A 619 -30.47 7.90 12.87
N ASP A 620 -29.75 9.01 13.04
CA ASP A 620 -30.18 10.36 12.68
C ASP A 620 -29.84 10.65 11.21
N LYS A 621 -30.86 10.50 10.35
CA LYS A 621 -30.71 10.68 8.90
C LYS A 621 -30.22 12.07 8.52
N GLU A 622 -30.59 13.12 9.26
CA GLU A 622 -30.19 14.49 8.93
C GLU A 622 -28.70 14.70 9.22
N VAL A 623 -28.24 14.29 10.40
CA VAL A 623 -26.82 14.38 10.80
C VAL A 623 -25.95 13.55 9.84
N MET A 624 -26.36 12.31 9.54
CA MET A 624 -25.60 11.46 8.64
C MET A 624 -25.58 11.95 7.20
N THR A 625 -26.65 12.62 6.74
CA THR A 625 -26.66 13.24 5.40
C THR A 625 -25.69 14.42 5.34
N ALA A 626 -25.76 15.35 6.30
CA ALA A 626 -24.86 16.49 6.36
C ALA A 626 -23.39 16.08 6.54
N PHE A 627 -23.13 15.04 7.35
CA PHE A 627 -21.78 14.50 7.54
C PHE A 627 -21.23 13.86 6.25
N LYS A 628 -22.06 13.13 5.49
CA LYS A 628 -21.67 12.59 4.18
C LYS A 628 -21.42 13.69 3.16
N GLU A 629 -22.26 14.72 3.10
CA GLU A 629 -22.04 15.90 2.25
C GLU A 629 -20.71 16.59 2.56
N PHE A 630 -20.37 16.73 3.84
CA PHE A 630 -19.08 17.23 4.28
C PHE A 630 -17.91 16.34 3.83
N GLN A 631 -18.02 15.02 3.96
CA GLN A 631 -16.99 14.08 3.48
C GLN A 631 -16.80 14.19 1.95
N VAL A 632 -17.89 14.27 1.19
CA VAL A 632 -17.87 14.48 -0.27
C VAL A 632 -17.27 15.83 -0.62
N ALA A 633 -17.56 16.89 0.14
CA ALA A 633 -16.98 18.21 -0.07
C ALA A 633 -15.46 18.20 0.14
N CYS A 634 -14.96 17.47 1.15
CA CYS A 634 -13.52 17.29 1.37
C CYS A 634 -12.83 16.66 0.17
N THR A 635 -13.34 15.52 -0.32
CA THR A 635 -12.72 14.82 -1.46
C THR A 635 -12.85 15.61 -2.76
N THR A 636 -14.03 16.16 -3.03
CA THR A 636 -14.32 16.92 -4.26
C THR A 636 -13.52 18.21 -4.32
N SER A 637 -13.39 18.94 -3.21
CA SER A 637 -12.60 20.19 -3.17
C SER A 637 -11.12 19.94 -3.42
N MET A 638 -10.55 18.88 -2.83
CA MET A 638 -9.15 18.50 -3.07
C MET A 638 -8.91 18.05 -4.52
N GLN A 639 -9.81 17.23 -5.08
CA GLN A 639 -9.73 16.79 -6.47
C GLN A 639 -9.83 17.98 -7.43
N LYS A 640 -10.79 18.90 -7.20
CA LYS A 640 -10.95 20.12 -8.00
C LYS A 640 -9.71 21.01 -7.94
N ALA A 641 -9.11 21.18 -6.76
CA ALA A 641 -7.88 21.97 -6.61
C ALA A 641 -6.71 21.34 -7.38
N CYS A 642 -6.52 20.02 -7.28
CA CYS A 642 -5.50 19.30 -8.07
C CYS A 642 -5.76 19.44 -9.58
N GLN A 643 -6.99 19.24 -10.03
CA GLN A 643 -7.36 19.36 -11.44
C GLN A 643 -7.13 20.78 -11.97
N ARG A 644 -7.53 21.81 -11.22
CA ARG A 644 -7.28 23.22 -11.57
C ARG A 644 -5.79 23.50 -11.65
N HIS A 645 -5.00 23.04 -10.68
CA HIS A 645 -3.55 23.19 -10.73
C HIS A 645 -2.93 22.49 -11.96
N MET A 646 -3.38 21.28 -12.30
CA MET A 646 -2.95 20.59 -13.52
C MET A 646 -3.34 21.36 -14.79
N ILE A 647 -4.53 21.97 -14.83
CA ILE A 647 -4.96 22.81 -15.96
C ILE A 647 -4.09 24.07 -16.06
N ASP A 648 -3.70 24.65 -14.93
CA ASP A 648 -2.84 25.84 -14.87
C ASP A 648 -1.40 25.52 -15.28
N GLN A 649 -0.83 24.39 -14.82
CA GLN A 649 0.49 23.93 -15.26
C GLN A 649 0.53 23.58 -16.76
N ASN A 650 -0.57 23.03 -17.29
CA ASN A 650 -0.70 22.71 -18.70
C ASN A 650 -1.29 23.86 -19.52
N LYS A 651 -1.49 25.05 -18.94
CA LYS A 651 -1.92 26.23 -19.68
C LYS A 651 -0.80 26.56 -20.67
N PRO A 652 -1.04 26.48 -21.99
CA PRO A 652 -0.04 26.91 -22.95
C PRO A 652 0.33 28.37 -22.65
N PRO A 653 1.60 28.77 -22.80
CA PRO A 653 1.99 30.16 -22.61
C PRO A 653 1.12 31.07 -23.48
N ASP A 654 0.74 32.23 -22.95
CA ASP A 654 -0.09 33.16 -23.69
C ASP A 654 0.61 33.55 -25.00
N VAL A 655 -0.07 33.25 -26.09
CA VAL A 655 0.43 33.50 -27.43
C VAL A 655 0.30 34.98 -27.67
N ALA A 656 1.41 35.62 -28.06
CA ALA A 656 1.41 37.02 -28.48
C ALA A 656 0.23 37.26 -29.44
N PRO A 657 -0.52 38.37 -29.32
CA PRO A 657 -1.73 38.61 -30.11
C PRO A 657 -1.54 38.39 -31.62
N GLU A 658 -0.36 38.69 -32.14
CA GLU A 658 0.01 38.53 -33.55
C GLU A 658 0.23 37.08 -33.99
N ALA A 659 0.56 36.17 -33.07
CA ALA A 659 0.77 34.75 -33.33
C ALA A 659 -0.52 33.92 -33.11
N ARG A 660 -1.65 34.57 -32.80
CA ARG A 660 -2.94 33.89 -32.65
C ARG A 660 -3.50 33.48 -34.01
N ARG A 661 -3.96 32.24 -34.12
CA ARG A 661 -4.60 31.73 -35.34
C ARG A 661 -6.01 32.27 -35.52
N PHE A 662 -6.71 32.51 -34.41
CA PHE A 662 -8.08 33.03 -34.40
C PHE A 662 -8.13 34.38 -33.69
N LYS A 663 -8.85 35.33 -34.29
CA LYS A 663 -9.12 36.63 -33.67
C LYS A 663 -10.21 36.46 -32.59
N PRO A 664 -9.95 36.88 -31.34
CA PRO A 664 -10.97 36.86 -30.28
C PRO A 664 -12.20 37.68 -30.66
N ALA A 665 -13.38 37.24 -30.23
CA ALA A 665 -14.57 38.07 -30.31
C ALA A 665 -14.45 39.30 -29.39
N ALA A 666 -15.15 40.38 -29.72
CA ALA A 666 -15.13 41.61 -28.93
C ALA A 666 -15.68 41.45 -27.51
N HIS A 667 -16.59 40.49 -27.32
CA HIS A 667 -17.18 40.15 -26.03
C HIS A 667 -17.01 38.67 -25.77
N LEU A 668 -16.44 38.34 -24.62
CA LEU A 668 -16.22 36.97 -24.17
C LEU A 668 -17.20 36.67 -23.03
N GLN A 669 -17.97 35.59 -23.17
CA GLN A 669 -18.73 35.03 -22.07
C GLN A 669 -17.76 34.36 -21.08
N ASP A 670 -17.72 34.84 -19.85
CA ASP A 670 -16.88 34.33 -18.75
C ASP A 670 -17.68 33.65 -17.63
N ASP A 671 -19.01 33.72 -17.69
CA ASP A 671 -19.92 33.11 -16.74
C ASP A 671 -21.17 32.45 -17.39
N GLY A 672 -22.00 31.85 -16.54
CA GLY A 672 -23.26 31.22 -16.94
C GLY A 672 -23.11 29.87 -17.65
N ASP A 673 -24.16 29.46 -18.35
CA ASP A 673 -24.17 28.18 -19.07
C ASP A 673 -23.85 28.41 -20.55
N LEU A 674 -23.04 27.52 -21.14
CA LEU A 674 -22.88 27.50 -22.58
C LEU A 674 -24.17 27.01 -23.22
N SER A 675 -24.75 27.83 -24.11
CA SER A 675 -25.94 27.42 -24.83
C SER A 675 -25.63 26.22 -25.73
N ARG A 676 -26.60 25.33 -25.88
CA ARG A 676 -26.57 24.19 -26.81
C ARG A 676 -25.99 24.57 -28.18
N SER A 677 -26.45 25.70 -28.74
CA SER A 677 -26.01 26.22 -30.03
C SER A 677 -24.52 26.60 -30.05
N LYS A 678 -24.01 27.22 -28.98
CA LYS A 678 -22.58 27.54 -28.86
C LYS A 678 -21.71 26.28 -28.80
N ILE A 679 -22.13 25.25 -28.05
CA ILE A 679 -21.41 23.98 -27.96
C ILE A 679 -21.35 23.30 -29.33
N LEU A 680 -22.49 23.15 -30.00
CA LEU A 680 -22.56 22.52 -31.33
C LEU A 680 -21.75 23.29 -32.39
N LYS A 681 -21.80 24.63 -32.35
CA LYS A 681 -21.02 25.47 -33.27
C LYS A 681 -19.52 25.28 -33.03
N PHE A 682 -19.08 25.37 -31.77
CA PHE A 682 -17.69 25.18 -31.40
C PHE A 682 -17.18 23.78 -31.79
N THR A 683 -17.87 22.70 -31.43
CA THR A 683 -17.37 21.33 -31.66
C THR A 683 -17.25 21.01 -33.15
N ARG A 684 -18.19 21.48 -33.97
CA ARG A 684 -18.13 21.34 -35.45
C ARG A 684 -16.96 22.13 -36.04
N GLU A 685 -16.80 23.39 -35.66
CA GLU A 685 -15.73 24.24 -36.19
C GLU A 685 -14.35 23.76 -35.73
N ALA A 686 -14.23 23.37 -34.45
CA ALA A 686 -13.00 22.79 -33.90
C ALA A 686 -12.60 21.50 -34.63
N THR A 687 -13.58 20.64 -34.93
CA THR A 687 -13.35 19.42 -35.71
C THR A 687 -12.80 19.72 -37.10
N SER A 688 -13.42 20.69 -37.80
CA SER A 688 -12.97 21.11 -39.13
C SER A 688 -11.58 21.73 -39.11
N VAL A 689 -11.31 22.60 -38.14
CA VAL A 689 -10.00 23.23 -37.95
C VAL A 689 -8.92 22.19 -37.68
N LEU A 690 -9.13 21.27 -36.75
CA LEU A 690 -8.11 20.32 -36.31
C LEU A 690 -7.74 19.28 -37.37
N LEU A 691 -8.66 18.96 -38.29
CA LEU A 691 -8.44 17.97 -39.35
C LEU A 691 -7.98 18.56 -40.69
N ASN A 692 -7.96 19.88 -40.84
CA ASN A 692 -7.50 20.48 -42.08
C ASN A 692 -5.99 20.24 -42.31
N ASP A 693 -5.59 20.12 -43.57
CA ASP A 693 -4.22 19.73 -43.92
C ASP A 693 -3.16 20.73 -43.39
N GLU A 694 -3.52 22.01 -43.35
CA GLU A 694 -2.68 23.08 -42.81
C GLU A 694 -2.38 22.86 -41.30
N SER A 695 -3.39 22.51 -40.51
CA SER A 695 -3.27 22.16 -39.09
C SER A 695 -2.39 20.94 -38.90
N ILE A 696 -2.62 19.89 -39.70
CA ILE A 696 -1.84 18.65 -39.62
C ILE A 696 -0.38 18.92 -39.95
N ALA A 697 -0.09 19.70 -40.99
CA ALA A 697 1.27 20.08 -41.37
C ALA A 697 1.97 20.93 -40.30
N MET A 698 1.24 21.85 -39.65
CA MET A 698 1.75 22.65 -38.53
C MET A 698 2.06 21.79 -37.30
N LEU A 699 1.15 20.90 -36.91
CA LEU A 699 1.38 19.93 -35.82
C LEU A 699 2.58 19.04 -36.14
N ALA A 700 2.67 18.52 -37.37
CA ALA A 700 3.79 17.68 -37.81
C ALA A 700 5.13 18.44 -37.73
N ARG A 701 5.15 19.74 -38.06
CA ARG A 701 6.34 20.58 -37.90
C ARG A 701 6.78 20.68 -36.44
N VAL A 702 5.84 20.84 -35.50
CA VAL A 702 6.14 20.84 -34.05
C VAL A 702 6.67 19.48 -33.61
N GLY A 703 6.03 18.39 -34.03
CA GLY A 703 6.47 17.03 -33.71
C GLY A 703 7.88 16.70 -34.23
N ARG A 704 8.29 17.28 -35.37
CA ARG A 704 9.66 17.14 -35.90
C ARG A 704 10.70 17.91 -35.09
N SER A 705 10.34 19.07 -34.55
CA SER A 705 11.24 19.91 -33.76
C SER A 705 11.41 19.46 -32.31
N ALA A 706 10.56 18.56 -31.83
CA ALA A 706 10.62 18.05 -30.47
C ALA A 706 11.83 17.11 -30.25
N PRO A 707 12.43 17.08 -29.04
CA PRO A 707 13.50 16.15 -28.73
C PRO A 707 13.01 14.70 -28.81
N GLY A 708 13.90 13.79 -29.23
CA GLY A 708 13.57 12.38 -29.46
C GLY A 708 12.78 12.09 -30.76
N GLY A 709 12.42 13.12 -31.54
CA GLY A 709 11.78 12.99 -32.85
C GLY A 709 10.27 12.65 -32.81
N PRO A 710 9.60 12.48 -33.96
CA PRO A 710 8.14 12.47 -34.07
C PRO A 710 7.38 11.37 -33.32
N LYS A 711 8.07 10.31 -32.89
CA LYS A 711 7.51 9.20 -32.10
C LYS A 711 7.73 9.35 -30.60
N SER A 712 8.50 10.35 -30.16
CA SER A 712 8.74 10.56 -28.74
C SER A 712 7.48 11.02 -28.02
N GLN A 713 7.40 10.70 -26.73
CA GLN A 713 6.33 11.19 -25.86
C GLN A 713 6.30 12.73 -25.82
N GLU A 714 7.48 13.35 -25.86
CA GLU A 714 7.65 14.81 -25.89
C GLU A 714 7.06 15.43 -27.17
N ALA A 715 7.26 14.80 -28.33
CA ALA A 715 6.66 15.25 -29.60
C ALA A 715 5.13 15.18 -29.56
N MET A 716 4.58 14.07 -29.06
CA MET A 716 3.12 13.90 -28.90
C MET A 716 2.54 14.92 -27.91
N GLN A 717 3.26 15.19 -26.81
CA GLN A 717 2.87 16.20 -25.84
C GLN A 717 2.88 17.61 -26.46
N ALA A 718 3.95 17.99 -27.17
CA ALA A 718 4.05 19.29 -27.82
C ALA A 718 2.95 19.52 -28.88
N MET A 719 2.65 18.50 -29.69
CA MET A 719 1.53 18.54 -30.63
C MET A 719 0.18 18.64 -29.92
N GLY A 720 -0.01 17.88 -28.83
CA GLY A 720 -1.19 17.97 -27.98
C GLY A 720 -1.39 19.38 -27.41
N THR A 721 -0.33 19.99 -26.88
CA THR A 721 -0.34 21.37 -26.35
C THR A 721 -0.74 22.38 -27.41
N LEU A 722 -0.19 22.31 -28.63
CA LEU A 722 -0.56 23.20 -29.72
C LEU A 722 -2.03 23.01 -30.15
N SER A 723 -2.50 21.76 -30.23
CA SER A 723 -3.91 21.46 -30.52
C SER A 723 -4.85 22.09 -29.48
N VAL A 724 -4.53 21.94 -28.19
CA VAL A 724 -5.30 22.55 -27.09
C VAL A 724 -5.26 24.08 -27.17
N GLN A 725 -4.11 24.66 -27.52
CA GLN A 725 -3.97 26.11 -27.70
C GLN A 725 -4.89 26.63 -28.81
N TRP A 726 -4.99 25.94 -29.94
CA TRP A 726 -5.93 26.30 -31.00
C TRP A 726 -7.39 26.18 -30.58
N GLN A 727 -7.75 25.13 -29.85
CA GLN A 727 -9.11 24.97 -29.30
C GLN A 727 -9.46 26.14 -28.37
N ARG A 728 -8.53 26.56 -27.51
CA ARG A 728 -8.73 27.72 -26.63
C ARG A 728 -8.90 29.03 -27.42
N GLN A 729 -8.07 29.28 -28.43
CA GLN A 729 -8.22 30.46 -29.30
C GLN A 729 -9.57 30.44 -30.05
N LEU A 730 -10.03 29.26 -30.45
CA LEU A 730 -11.33 29.10 -31.12
C LEU A 730 -12.52 29.33 -30.18
N LEU A 731 -12.39 29.00 -28.89
CA LEU A 731 -13.38 29.39 -27.87
C LEU A 731 -13.54 30.93 -27.82
N GLU A 732 -12.43 31.66 -27.75
CA GLU A 732 -12.49 33.13 -27.74
C GLU A 732 -13.06 33.70 -29.04
N HIS A 733 -12.76 33.07 -30.18
CA HIS A 733 -13.36 33.41 -31.46
C HIS A 733 -14.89 33.29 -31.44
N HIS A 734 -15.42 32.31 -30.70
CA HIS A 734 -16.85 32.13 -30.48
C HIS A 734 -17.45 32.98 -29.35
N GLY A 735 -16.69 33.92 -28.79
CA GLY A 735 -17.15 34.77 -27.69
C GLY A 735 -17.29 34.01 -26.39
N ILE A 736 -16.37 33.07 -26.12
CA ILE A 736 -16.30 32.29 -24.89
C ILE A 736 -14.89 32.48 -24.30
N GLN A 737 -14.81 32.96 -23.06
CA GLN A 737 -13.52 33.11 -22.38
C GLN A 737 -12.85 31.74 -22.23
N MET A 738 -11.53 31.66 -22.46
CA MET A 738 -10.81 30.39 -22.60
C MET A 738 -11.01 29.42 -21.42
N ASP A 739 -10.79 29.90 -20.19
CA ASP A 739 -10.78 29.06 -18.99
C ASP A 739 -12.21 28.63 -18.61
N PHE A 740 -13.19 29.54 -18.79
CA PHE A 740 -14.61 29.25 -18.67
C PHE A 740 -15.07 28.22 -19.72
N GLY A 741 -14.71 28.41 -20.98
CA GLY A 741 -15.08 27.53 -22.08
C GLY A 741 -14.52 26.12 -21.93
N CYS A 742 -13.23 25.98 -21.57
CA CYS A 742 -12.64 24.68 -21.29
C CYS A 742 -13.35 23.94 -20.14
N ARG A 743 -13.71 24.67 -19.07
CA ARG A 743 -14.45 24.11 -17.94
C ARG A 743 -15.85 23.66 -18.35
N ALA A 744 -16.60 24.53 -19.03
CA ALA A 744 -17.96 24.26 -19.47
C ALA A 744 -18.02 23.10 -20.49
N LEU A 745 -17.03 22.96 -21.37
CA LEU A 745 -16.89 21.81 -22.25
C LEU A 745 -16.62 20.51 -21.47
N GLY A 746 -15.76 20.55 -20.45
CA GLY A 746 -15.54 19.40 -19.56
C GLY A 746 -16.79 18.93 -18.82
N GLU A 747 -17.73 19.85 -18.54
CA GLU A 747 -19.01 19.56 -17.89
C GLU A 747 -20.12 19.15 -18.88
N THR A 748 -19.87 19.17 -20.19
CA THR A 748 -20.87 18.89 -21.22
C THR A 748 -21.55 17.52 -21.06
N PRO A 749 -20.83 16.40 -20.80
CA PRO A 749 -21.47 15.10 -20.59
C PRO A 749 -22.46 15.07 -19.41
N MET A 750 -22.18 15.81 -18.34
CA MET A 750 -23.09 15.85 -17.19
C MET A 750 -24.30 16.74 -17.46
N ARG A 751 -24.12 17.87 -18.15
CA ARG A 751 -25.18 18.86 -18.39
C ARG A 751 -26.10 18.48 -19.56
N PHE A 752 -25.56 17.85 -20.58
CA PHE A 752 -26.23 17.52 -21.84
C PHE A 752 -26.30 16.01 -22.12
N GLY A 753 -26.12 15.16 -21.10
CA GLY A 753 -26.08 13.70 -21.29
C GLY A 753 -27.34 13.08 -21.94
N SER A 754 -28.48 13.77 -21.90
CA SER A 754 -29.71 13.38 -22.60
C SER A 754 -29.86 13.97 -24.02
N ASP A 755 -29.04 14.96 -24.40
CA ASP A 755 -29.06 15.62 -25.71
C ASP A 755 -28.10 14.89 -26.65
N THR A 756 -28.64 13.92 -27.39
CA THR A 756 -27.88 13.04 -28.26
C THR A 756 -27.08 13.78 -29.34
N GLU A 757 -27.58 14.92 -29.85
CA GLU A 757 -26.87 15.71 -30.86
C GLU A 757 -25.62 16.37 -30.26
N VAL A 758 -25.75 16.96 -29.06
CA VAL A 758 -24.63 17.59 -28.35
C VAL A 758 -23.57 16.55 -27.99
N MET A 759 -24.00 15.41 -27.45
CA MET A 759 -23.09 14.32 -27.08
C MET A 759 -22.35 13.74 -28.28
N THR A 760 -23.07 13.47 -29.38
CA THR A 760 -22.45 12.98 -30.63
C THR A 760 -21.42 13.97 -31.17
N ALA A 761 -21.74 15.27 -31.18
CA ALA A 761 -20.83 16.31 -31.65
C ALA A 761 -19.60 16.46 -30.72
N PHE A 762 -19.80 16.34 -29.40
CA PHE A 762 -18.73 16.41 -28.41
C PHE A 762 -17.79 15.20 -28.48
N GLU A 763 -18.33 13.99 -28.63
CA GLU A 763 -17.55 12.76 -28.82
C GLU A 763 -16.76 12.80 -30.13
N GLY A 764 -17.38 13.25 -31.23
CA GLY A 764 -16.70 13.44 -32.51
C GLY A 764 -15.55 14.45 -32.43
N PHE A 765 -15.76 15.55 -31.67
CA PHE A 765 -14.71 16.51 -31.37
C PHE A 765 -13.56 15.88 -30.54
N ALA A 766 -13.87 15.12 -29.49
CA ALA A 766 -12.87 14.45 -28.67
C ALA A 766 -12.02 13.44 -29.46
N GLN A 767 -12.67 12.63 -30.31
CA GLN A 767 -11.98 11.71 -31.23
C GLN A 767 -11.09 12.48 -32.21
N THR A 768 -11.59 13.58 -32.75
CA THR A 768 -10.84 14.44 -33.68
C THR A 768 -9.58 15.01 -33.06
N CYS A 769 -9.62 15.43 -31.80
CA CYS A 769 -8.45 15.92 -31.08
C CYS A 769 -7.32 14.87 -31.01
N MET A 770 -7.67 13.59 -30.81
CA MET A 770 -6.68 12.51 -30.83
C MET A 770 -6.20 12.19 -32.25
N MET A 771 -7.12 12.20 -33.22
CA MET A 771 -6.81 11.85 -34.61
C MET A 771 -5.93 12.88 -35.30
N SER A 772 -6.06 14.18 -34.99
CA SER A 772 -5.21 15.22 -35.55
C SER A 772 -3.75 15.03 -35.14
N VAL A 773 -3.48 14.73 -33.87
CA VAL A 773 -2.12 14.42 -33.38
C VAL A 773 -1.58 13.15 -34.03
N LYS A 774 -2.38 12.07 -34.10
CA LYS A 774 -1.96 10.82 -34.77
C LYS A 774 -1.62 11.03 -36.25
N ARG A 775 -2.46 11.77 -36.98
CA ARG A 775 -2.20 12.11 -38.39
C ARG A 775 -0.95 12.98 -38.53
N ALA A 776 -0.75 13.93 -37.63
CA ALA A 776 0.45 14.75 -37.60
C ALA A 776 1.72 13.92 -37.33
N CYS A 777 1.68 12.92 -36.44
CA CYS A 777 2.79 11.98 -36.25
C CYS A 777 3.13 11.23 -37.54
N VAL A 778 2.12 10.72 -38.26
CA VAL A 778 2.31 10.01 -39.54
C VAL A 778 2.92 10.96 -40.57
N HIS A 779 2.37 12.16 -40.72
CA HIS A 779 2.89 13.17 -41.66
C HIS A 779 4.34 13.58 -41.31
N ALA A 780 4.67 13.69 -40.03
CA ALA A 780 6.02 13.98 -39.56
C ALA A 780 7.03 12.86 -39.86
N LEU A 781 6.56 11.61 -40.04
CA LEU A 781 7.37 10.46 -40.38
C LEU A 781 7.57 10.27 -41.89
N VAL A 782 6.57 10.59 -42.70
CA VAL A 782 6.63 10.43 -44.17
C VAL A 782 7.53 11.48 -44.83
N ASP A 783 7.67 12.67 -44.24
CA ASP A 783 8.54 13.74 -44.75
C ASP A 783 10.04 13.52 -44.46
N LYS A 784 10.43 12.43 -43.79
CA LYS A 784 11.83 12.03 -43.53
C LYS A 784 12.24 10.93 -44.48
#